data_AF-A0A1Z4RCK1-F1
#
_entry.id   AF-A0A1Z4RCK1-F1
#
_cell.length_a   1.000
_cell.length_b   1.000
_cell.length_c   1.000
_cell.angle_alpha   90.00
_cell.angle_beta   90.00
_cell.angle_gamma   90.00
#
_symmetry.space_group_name_H-M   'P 1'
#
loop_
_entity.id
_entity.type
_entity.pdbx_description
1 polymer ?
#
loop_
_entity_poly.entity_id
_entity_poly.type
_entity_poly.pdbx_seq_one_letter_code
_entity_poly.pdbx_strand_id
1 'polypeptide(L)'
;MNKNRSKVSATPKGLTKATNALKRHYETKLNLANNLTGLVGRNTIQNFFQGKAIQIDKFKEICKALKLESDWEEIAGLDNSPDLIAEPCNEATKTDVEEADISIDIDSLVQEVREKLKGYIQERCGTMRVLDMTQPIGLGDIYTDVNILEKITGRRGLDIPELLQNLKIELDEFDRFGLGKVTEKRIPGLEAVENHAKLMVLGKPGAGKTTFLKYLAIQCINKNFQENRIPIFITLKQFAENPLDLQDCIVQQLGNNVIKNTQIIQLVKSGKFLLLLDGLDEVKEEDISKIINLIKEFSERYPTNQFVITCRIAAREYIFEKFTDVEVADFDERQIKIFVSKWFQNKEPDAPERFIQQLESNNPIKELATNPLLLTLLCLEFEDSGDFPSDRAELYNRAIHTLLRKWDSKRGIVRDGGDEVYKKLSVGHKEDLLSEIAWTTFKDSNYFFKQRDIEGYIKDYIRNLPEAKTDPDALRVDSETVLKSIEAQHGLLVERARGIYSFSHLTFHEYFTAREIVYGSSQENALKILASYISEKRWREVFLLTVGMLKSADKLLQLMKQQIDTSLAGDQKLQQFLTWIQEKVCSMETQYKLAAVRAFYLYLYISLFLDRSLDRSFEFYISLSLSLSPLSLDRTLSPLSLDRSLDRTLSPLSLDRSLDRPFDLDLYLSLSLSLSFSLSLSFSLDLDLESFSQTVSRTFEQTLSLKRTHNSELHRSLQELKNQLPDYKVDKKVDEEALKYWWLENGQVWAEKLRSVMIEHRNIGHDWQFSESQKKLLQQYYDANKLLVDCLNRSRYVSREVRQEIEDTLLLPVS
;
A
#
# COMPACT_ATOMS: atom_id res chain seq x y z
N MET A 1 -2.32 -45.56 0.51
CA MET A 1 -3.27 -46.03 1.55
C MET A 1 -4.19 -44.87 1.92
N ASN A 2 -5.46 -44.95 1.50
CA ASN A 2 -6.48 -43.89 1.58
C ASN A 2 -6.79 -43.48 3.02
N LYS A 3 -6.52 -42.22 3.38
CA LYS A 3 -6.83 -41.62 4.70
C LYS A 3 -8.23 -40.99 4.83
N ASN A 4 -9.15 -41.21 3.87
CA ASN A 4 -10.46 -40.52 3.80
C ASN A 4 -11.70 -41.42 3.97
N ARG A 5 -11.70 -42.35 4.94
CA ARG A 5 -12.95 -42.83 5.56
C ARG A 5 -12.84 -42.68 7.07
N SER A 6 -13.08 -41.47 7.58
CA SER A 6 -13.03 -41.23 9.02
C SER A 6 -14.20 -41.88 9.77
N LYS A 7 -15.27 -42.32 9.08
CA LYS A 7 -16.44 -42.99 9.66
C LYS A 7 -16.93 -44.18 8.82
N VAL A 8 -17.41 -45.23 9.47
CA VAL A 8 -17.97 -46.48 8.89
C VAL A 8 -19.24 -46.90 9.64
N SER A 9 -20.16 -47.61 8.98
CA SER A 9 -21.38 -48.17 9.57
C SER A 9 -21.42 -49.69 9.41
N ALA A 10 -22.04 -50.39 10.37
CA ALA A 10 -22.19 -51.83 10.29
C ALA A 10 -23.29 -52.21 9.29
N THR A 11 -23.05 -53.22 8.46
CA THR A 11 -24.06 -53.80 7.56
C THR A 11 -25.17 -54.51 8.35
N PRO A 12 -26.35 -54.76 7.77
CA PRO A 12 -27.41 -55.51 8.45
C PRO A 12 -26.97 -56.92 8.93
N LYS A 13 -26.13 -57.60 8.13
CA LYS A 13 -25.50 -58.89 8.52
C LYS A 13 -24.49 -58.69 9.65
N GLY A 14 -23.63 -57.66 9.54
CA GLY A 14 -22.66 -57.30 10.59
C GLY A 14 -23.30 -56.92 11.92
N LEU A 15 -24.42 -56.20 11.92
CA LEU A 15 -25.21 -55.86 13.10
C LEU A 15 -25.76 -57.10 13.80
N THR A 16 -26.20 -58.10 13.02
CA THR A 16 -26.69 -59.37 13.57
C THR A 16 -25.56 -60.13 14.28
N LYS A 17 -24.38 -60.19 13.66
CA LYS A 17 -23.16 -60.80 14.22
C LYS A 17 -22.72 -60.08 15.51
N ALA A 18 -22.67 -58.76 15.49
CA ALA A 18 -22.30 -57.95 16.66
C ALA A 18 -23.35 -58.05 17.79
N THR A 19 -24.65 -58.12 17.48
CA THR A 19 -25.71 -58.24 18.49
C THR A 19 -25.68 -59.62 19.18
N ASN A 20 -25.33 -60.67 18.44
CA ASN A 20 -25.13 -62.00 19.02
C ASN A 20 -23.88 -62.05 19.92
N ALA A 21 -22.78 -61.42 19.52
CA ALA A 21 -21.58 -61.29 20.34
C ALA A 21 -21.84 -60.46 21.62
N LEU A 22 -22.63 -59.39 21.52
CA LEU A 22 -23.04 -58.58 22.66
C LEU A 22 -23.79 -59.42 23.71
N LYS A 23 -24.77 -60.23 23.26
CA LYS A 23 -25.53 -61.12 24.15
C LYS A 23 -24.64 -62.17 24.84
N ARG A 24 -23.60 -62.66 24.14
CA ARG A 24 -22.68 -63.68 24.67
C ARG A 24 -21.66 -63.15 25.66
N HIS A 25 -21.20 -61.91 25.50
CA HIS A 25 -20.05 -61.40 26.26
C HIS A 25 -20.38 -60.30 27.26
N TYR A 26 -21.49 -59.56 27.07
CA TYR A 26 -21.83 -58.41 27.90
C TYR A 26 -23.30 -58.34 28.31
N GLU A 27 -24.17 -59.20 27.75
CA GLU A 27 -25.64 -59.27 27.92
C GLU A 27 -26.41 -58.01 27.45
N THR A 28 -25.94 -56.81 27.78
CA THR A 28 -26.56 -55.52 27.46
C THR A 28 -25.56 -54.52 26.88
N LYS A 29 -26.07 -53.55 26.10
CA LYS A 29 -25.26 -52.43 25.56
C LYS A 29 -24.66 -51.56 26.68
N LEU A 30 -25.31 -51.51 27.85
CA LEU A 30 -24.84 -50.73 29.00
C LEU A 30 -23.58 -51.34 29.62
N ASN A 31 -23.52 -52.66 29.75
CA ASN A 31 -22.35 -53.36 30.28
C ASN A 31 -21.15 -53.24 29.33
N LEU A 32 -21.38 -53.34 28.02
CA LEU A 32 -20.35 -53.07 27.01
C LEU A 32 -19.83 -51.62 27.13
N ALA A 33 -20.73 -50.65 27.29
CA ALA A 33 -20.34 -49.25 27.46
C ALA A 33 -19.54 -48.98 28.73
N ASN A 34 -19.86 -49.68 29.84
CA ASN A 34 -19.10 -49.58 31.07
C ASN A 34 -17.70 -50.23 30.95
N ASN A 35 -17.55 -51.28 30.13
CA ASN A 35 -16.25 -51.88 29.83
C ASN A 35 -15.37 -50.97 28.95
N LEU A 36 -15.97 -50.18 28.07
CA LEU A 36 -15.29 -49.25 27.16
C LEU A 36 -15.22 -47.79 27.68
N THR A 37 -15.44 -47.59 28.99
CA THR A 37 -15.49 -46.25 29.61
C THR A 37 -14.18 -45.50 29.38
N GLY A 38 -14.26 -44.29 28.82
CA GLY A 38 -13.10 -43.45 28.47
C GLY A 38 -12.58 -43.64 27.05
N LEU A 39 -12.86 -44.77 26.41
CA LEU A 39 -12.45 -45.06 25.03
C LEU A 39 -13.58 -44.83 24.02
N VAL A 40 -14.82 -45.23 24.33
CA VAL A 40 -15.96 -45.08 23.44
C VAL A 40 -17.20 -44.58 24.21
N GLY A 41 -17.81 -43.49 23.75
CA GLY A 41 -19.01 -42.93 24.39
C GLY A 41 -20.26 -43.81 24.21
N ARG A 42 -21.18 -43.77 25.19
CA ARG A 42 -22.47 -44.51 25.15
C ARG A 42 -23.29 -44.24 23.88
N ASN A 43 -23.36 -42.98 23.44
CA ASN A 43 -24.03 -42.61 22.19
C ASN A 43 -23.38 -43.23 20.95
N THR A 44 -22.05 -43.40 20.96
CA THR A 44 -21.32 -44.03 19.85
C THR A 44 -21.62 -45.52 19.76
N ILE A 45 -21.71 -46.22 20.90
CA ILE A 45 -22.13 -47.63 20.96
C ILE A 45 -23.59 -47.77 20.49
N GLN A 46 -24.46 -46.85 20.89
CA GLN A 46 -25.85 -46.85 20.43
C GLN A 46 -25.94 -46.64 18.91
N ASN A 47 -25.16 -45.70 18.36
CA ASN A 47 -25.09 -45.44 16.91
C ASN A 47 -24.56 -46.65 16.14
N PHE A 48 -23.53 -47.34 16.67
CA PHE A 48 -23.01 -48.58 16.09
C PHE A 48 -24.11 -49.63 15.94
N PHE A 49 -24.84 -49.96 17.01
CA PHE A 49 -25.91 -50.96 16.98
C PHE A 49 -27.21 -50.48 16.29
N GLN A 50 -27.28 -49.22 15.87
CA GLN A 50 -28.34 -48.68 15.01
C GLN A 50 -27.94 -48.66 13.52
N GLY A 51 -26.73 -49.14 13.17
CA GLY A 51 -26.22 -49.10 11.79
C GLY A 51 -25.85 -47.70 11.32
N LYS A 52 -25.69 -46.73 12.23
CA LYS A 52 -25.27 -45.37 11.89
C LYS A 52 -23.75 -45.29 11.77
N ALA A 53 -23.27 -44.41 10.90
CA ALA A 53 -21.84 -44.21 10.70
C ALA A 53 -21.16 -43.62 11.94
N ILE A 54 -20.11 -44.28 12.44
CA ILE A 54 -19.27 -43.84 13.56
C ILE A 54 -17.80 -43.84 13.17
N GLN A 55 -16.94 -43.18 13.95
CA GLN A 55 -15.50 -43.11 13.63
C GLN A 55 -14.86 -44.49 13.54
N ILE A 56 -14.01 -44.72 12.53
CA ILE A 56 -13.41 -46.03 12.25
C ILE A 56 -12.61 -46.60 13.42
N ASP A 57 -11.86 -45.75 14.13
CA ASP A 57 -11.10 -46.17 15.31
C ASP A 57 -12.05 -46.63 16.43
N LYS A 58 -13.16 -45.91 16.63
CA LYS A 58 -14.20 -46.28 17.61
C LYS A 58 -14.97 -47.53 17.18
N PHE A 59 -15.15 -47.74 15.87
CA PHE A 59 -15.78 -48.94 15.30
C PHE A 59 -14.92 -50.18 15.56
N LYS A 60 -13.61 -50.08 15.34
CA LYS A 60 -12.64 -51.14 15.65
C LYS A 60 -12.60 -51.47 17.14
N GLU A 61 -12.59 -50.46 18.01
CA GLU A 61 -12.63 -50.66 19.47
C GLU A 61 -13.90 -51.40 19.93
N ILE A 62 -15.06 -51.08 19.34
CA ILE A 62 -16.31 -51.82 19.63
C ILE A 62 -16.21 -53.27 19.14
N CYS A 63 -15.75 -53.50 17.91
CA CYS A 63 -15.58 -54.86 17.38
C CYS A 63 -14.58 -55.67 18.20
N LYS A 64 -13.49 -55.05 18.66
CA LYS A 64 -12.48 -55.65 19.53
C LYS A 64 -13.05 -56.08 20.87
N ALA A 65 -13.79 -55.21 21.56
CA ALA A 65 -14.46 -55.57 22.80
C ALA A 65 -15.42 -56.76 22.60
N LEU A 66 -16.13 -56.80 21.47
CA LEU A 66 -17.01 -57.91 21.11
C LEU A 66 -16.29 -59.18 20.64
N LYS A 67 -14.94 -59.22 20.65
CA LYS A 67 -14.09 -60.31 20.13
C LYS A 67 -14.28 -60.59 18.63
N LEU A 68 -14.49 -59.52 17.85
CA LEU A 68 -14.68 -59.53 16.40
C LEU A 68 -13.62 -58.66 15.69
N GLU A 69 -12.42 -58.55 16.27
CA GLU A 69 -11.34 -57.69 15.73
C GLU A 69 -10.84 -58.13 14.36
N SER A 70 -10.96 -59.41 13.99
CA SER A 70 -10.62 -59.93 12.65
C SER A 70 -11.70 -59.69 11.59
N ASP A 71 -12.94 -59.44 12.02
CA ASP A 71 -14.11 -59.44 11.14
C ASP A 71 -14.70 -58.04 10.97
N TRP A 72 -14.01 -56.99 11.45
CA TRP A 72 -14.55 -55.63 11.46
C TRP A 72 -14.75 -55.07 10.04
N GLU A 73 -13.94 -55.49 9.07
CA GLU A 73 -14.07 -55.14 7.64
C GLU A 73 -15.32 -55.81 7.04
N GLU A 74 -15.53 -57.11 7.29
CA GLU A 74 -16.76 -57.83 6.94
C GLU A 74 -18.01 -57.17 7.57
N ILE A 75 -17.95 -56.82 8.86
CA ILE A 75 -19.04 -56.17 9.59
C ILE A 75 -19.34 -54.78 9.00
N ALA A 76 -18.32 -54.06 8.55
CA ALA A 76 -18.45 -52.78 7.86
C ALA A 76 -18.77 -52.91 6.35
N GLY A 77 -18.80 -54.13 5.79
CA GLY A 77 -19.06 -54.38 4.37
C GLY A 77 -17.91 -53.97 3.45
N LEU A 78 -16.67 -54.16 3.91
CA LEU A 78 -15.44 -53.72 3.25
C LEU A 78 -14.60 -54.87 2.64
N ASP A 79 -15.03 -56.12 2.79
CA ASP A 79 -14.34 -57.29 2.21
C ASP A 79 -14.66 -57.48 0.72
N ASN A 80 -13.61 -57.56 -0.10
CA ASN A 80 -13.63 -57.90 -1.52
C ASN A 80 -12.93 -59.26 -1.70
N SER A 81 -13.67 -60.33 -2.03
CA SER A 81 -13.08 -61.51 -2.68
C SER A 81 -14.08 -62.25 -3.60
N PRO A 82 -13.64 -62.67 -4.81
CA PRO A 82 -14.43 -63.34 -5.85
C PRO A 82 -14.34 -64.89 -5.78
N ASP A 83 -15.18 -65.57 -6.60
CA ASP A 83 -15.25 -67.02 -6.95
C ASP A 83 -16.54 -67.72 -6.43
N LEU A 84 -17.25 -68.65 -7.11
CA LEU A 84 -17.26 -69.26 -8.45
C LEU A 84 -18.48 -70.23 -8.53
N ILE A 85 -18.96 -70.55 -9.76
CA ILE A 85 -19.65 -71.79 -10.26
C ILE A 85 -21.21 -71.84 -10.42
N ALA A 86 -21.60 -71.76 -11.72
CA ALA A 86 -22.48 -72.61 -12.56
C ALA A 86 -24.00 -72.86 -12.29
N GLU A 87 -24.82 -72.32 -13.22
CA GLU A 87 -25.87 -72.91 -14.12
C GLU A 87 -26.88 -74.02 -13.66
N PRO A 88 -28.05 -74.21 -14.35
CA PRO A 88 -28.75 -73.42 -15.39
C PRO A 88 -30.29 -73.28 -15.22
N CYS A 89 -30.95 -72.68 -16.24
CA CYS A 89 -32.36 -72.80 -16.67
C CYS A 89 -33.40 -71.76 -16.16
N ASN A 90 -33.81 -70.80 -17.00
CA ASN A 90 -34.98 -70.93 -17.87
C ASN A 90 -35.26 -69.66 -18.71
N GLU A 91 -35.73 -69.92 -19.93
CA GLU A 91 -36.16 -68.98 -20.97
C GLU A 91 -37.31 -68.07 -20.52
N ALA A 92 -37.28 -66.79 -20.93
CA ALA A 92 -38.25 -66.22 -21.90
C ALA A 92 -38.40 -64.69 -21.77
N THR A 93 -38.44 -64.05 -22.94
CA THR A 93 -38.98 -62.72 -23.27
C THR A 93 -38.19 -61.44 -22.94
N LYS A 94 -37.49 -61.00 -23.99
CA LYS A 94 -37.07 -59.64 -24.34
C LYS A 94 -38.11 -58.56 -24.00
N THR A 95 -37.65 -57.48 -23.38
CA THR A 95 -37.70 -56.13 -23.98
C THR A 95 -36.62 -55.27 -23.35
N ASP A 96 -35.75 -54.76 -24.22
CA ASP A 96 -34.61 -53.90 -23.95
C ASP A 96 -35.02 -52.56 -23.33
N VAL A 97 -34.37 -52.16 -22.22
CA VAL A 97 -33.47 -50.99 -22.14
C VAL A 97 -32.57 -51.22 -20.92
N GLU A 98 -31.36 -51.74 -21.15
CA GLU A 98 -30.28 -51.75 -20.18
C GLU A 98 -29.71 -50.32 -20.06
N GLU A 99 -29.96 -49.63 -18.95
CA GLU A 99 -29.04 -48.57 -18.50
C GLU A 99 -27.78 -49.25 -17.96
N ALA A 100 -26.79 -49.40 -18.84
CA ALA A 100 -25.46 -49.83 -18.47
C ALA A 100 -24.86 -48.84 -17.46
N ASP A 101 -24.74 -49.28 -16.21
CA ASP A 101 -24.04 -48.62 -15.12
C ASP A 101 -22.52 -48.71 -15.40
N ILE A 102 -22.05 -47.93 -16.38
CA ILE A 102 -20.63 -47.74 -16.63
C ILE A 102 -20.11 -46.95 -15.43
N SER A 103 -19.29 -47.58 -14.58
CA SER A 103 -18.53 -46.89 -13.55
C SER A 103 -17.56 -45.92 -14.22
N ILE A 104 -18.03 -44.71 -14.53
CA ILE A 104 -17.22 -43.65 -15.11
C ILE A 104 -16.19 -43.25 -14.07
N ASP A 105 -14.90 -43.42 -14.40
CA ASP A 105 -13.81 -42.88 -13.62
C ASP A 105 -13.88 -41.35 -13.67
N ILE A 106 -14.36 -40.76 -12.57
CA ILE A 106 -14.56 -39.31 -12.43
C ILE A 106 -13.22 -38.58 -12.59
N ASP A 107 -12.11 -39.15 -12.12
CA ASP A 107 -10.82 -38.48 -12.19
C ASP A 107 -10.28 -38.49 -13.62
N SER A 108 -10.44 -39.59 -14.37
CA SER A 108 -10.17 -39.62 -15.81
C SER A 108 -11.04 -38.62 -16.57
N LEU A 109 -12.33 -38.51 -16.23
CA LEU A 109 -13.25 -37.55 -16.84
C LEU A 109 -12.82 -36.09 -16.55
N VAL A 110 -12.36 -35.79 -15.34
CA VAL A 110 -11.81 -34.47 -14.98
C VAL A 110 -10.62 -34.13 -15.88
N GLN A 111 -9.69 -35.07 -16.07
CA GLN A 111 -8.53 -34.85 -16.93
C GLN A 111 -8.92 -34.63 -18.40
N GLU A 112 -9.85 -35.43 -18.92
CA GLU A 112 -10.37 -35.27 -20.29
C GLU A 112 -11.00 -33.89 -20.50
N VAL A 113 -11.87 -33.46 -19.58
CA VAL A 113 -12.56 -32.17 -19.66
C VAL A 113 -11.56 -31.02 -19.60
N ARG A 114 -10.54 -31.12 -18.74
CA ARG A 114 -9.50 -30.08 -18.61
C ARG A 114 -8.67 -29.94 -19.87
N GLU A 115 -8.28 -31.04 -20.50
CA GLU A 115 -7.49 -30.99 -21.73
C GLU A 115 -8.26 -30.30 -22.87
N LYS A 116 -9.56 -30.61 -22.99
CA LYS A 116 -10.46 -29.98 -23.95
C LYS A 116 -10.74 -28.50 -23.63
N LEU A 117 -10.83 -28.13 -22.35
CA LEU A 117 -11.06 -26.75 -21.90
C LEU A 117 -9.84 -25.85 -21.95
N LYS A 118 -8.63 -26.41 -22.04
CA LYS A 118 -7.37 -25.66 -21.90
C LYS A 118 -7.27 -24.48 -22.85
N GLY A 119 -7.60 -24.68 -24.13
CA GLY A 119 -7.61 -23.61 -25.14
C GLY A 119 -8.60 -22.49 -24.81
N TYR A 120 -9.82 -22.85 -24.39
CA TYR A 120 -10.87 -21.90 -24.03
C TYR A 120 -10.50 -21.05 -22.81
N ILE A 121 -9.98 -21.67 -21.75
CA ILE A 121 -9.54 -20.94 -20.54
C ILE A 121 -8.35 -20.04 -20.87
N GLN A 122 -7.41 -20.50 -21.70
CA GLN A 122 -6.27 -19.69 -22.12
C GLN A 122 -6.71 -18.46 -22.92
N GLU A 123 -7.67 -18.59 -23.84
CA GLU A 123 -8.21 -17.47 -24.61
C GLU A 123 -8.93 -16.45 -23.71
N ARG A 124 -9.80 -16.93 -22.80
CA ARG A 124 -10.64 -16.07 -21.96
C ARG A 124 -9.88 -15.42 -20.78
N CYS A 125 -8.91 -16.15 -20.21
CA CYS A 125 -8.23 -15.77 -18.97
C CYS A 125 -6.73 -15.47 -19.14
N GLY A 126 -6.08 -15.95 -20.21
CA GLY A 126 -4.63 -15.90 -20.36
C GLY A 126 -4.06 -14.54 -20.72
N THR A 127 -4.90 -13.57 -21.11
CA THR A 127 -4.48 -12.21 -21.44
C THR A 127 -5.31 -11.14 -20.74
N MET A 128 -4.73 -9.95 -20.63
CA MET A 128 -5.32 -8.78 -20.03
C MET A 128 -5.14 -7.56 -20.92
N ARG A 129 -6.15 -6.69 -20.94
CA ARG A 129 -6.08 -5.35 -21.51
C ARG A 129 -6.66 -4.38 -20.50
N VAL A 130 -5.87 -3.40 -20.09
CA VAL A 130 -6.21 -2.44 -19.04
C VAL A 130 -5.95 -1.04 -19.57
N LEU A 131 -6.72 -0.04 -19.13
CA LEU A 131 -6.54 1.36 -19.53
C LEU A 131 -6.50 1.51 -21.06
N ASP A 132 -5.60 2.35 -21.60
CA ASP A 132 -5.47 2.67 -23.02
C ASP A 132 -4.45 1.79 -23.77
N MET A 133 -4.09 0.63 -23.20
CA MET A 133 -3.15 -0.31 -23.85
C MET A 133 -3.57 -0.63 -25.29
N THR A 134 -2.62 -0.50 -26.21
CA THR A 134 -2.80 -0.80 -27.64
C THR A 134 -2.84 -2.30 -27.91
N GLN A 135 -2.08 -3.09 -27.14
CA GLN A 135 -1.99 -4.55 -27.25
C GLN A 135 -2.33 -5.23 -25.92
N PRO A 136 -2.92 -6.44 -25.94
CA PRO A 136 -3.10 -7.24 -24.74
C PRO A 136 -1.74 -7.75 -24.21
N ILE A 137 -1.62 -7.89 -22.89
CA ILE A 137 -0.46 -8.47 -22.21
C ILE A 137 -0.81 -9.85 -21.67
N GLY A 138 0.16 -10.77 -21.65
CA GLY A 138 -0.02 -12.09 -21.04
C GLY A 138 -0.25 -11.94 -19.54
N LEU A 139 -1.19 -12.71 -18.99
CA LEU A 139 -1.49 -12.67 -17.57
C LEU A 139 -0.26 -13.04 -16.73
N GLY A 140 0.54 -14.00 -17.18
CA GLY A 140 1.79 -14.40 -16.51
C GLY A 140 2.84 -13.29 -16.43
N ASP A 141 2.82 -12.37 -17.39
CA ASP A 141 3.78 -11.26 -17.53
C ASP A 141 3.45 -10.07 -16.62
N ILE A 142 2.28 -10.08 -15.96
CA ILE A 142 1.89 -8.99 -15.04
C ILE A 142 1.36 -9.49 -13.70
N TYR A 143 0.95 -10.75 -13.62
CA TYR A 143 0.31 -11.26 -12.41
C TYR A 143 1.28 -11.21 -11.24
N THR A 144 0.85 -10.54 -10.18
CA THR A 144 1.52 -10.48 -8.90
C THR A 144 0.55 -11.03 -7.87
N ASP A 145 1.05 -11.90 -6.98
CA ASP A 145 0.20 -12.55 -5.99
C ASP A 145 -0.59 -11.53 -5.18
N VAL A 146 -1.87 -11.80 -4.96
CA VAL A 146 -2.73 -10.95 -4.12
C VAL A 146 -2.62 -11.37 -2.66
N ASN A 147 -2.59 -10.38 -1.78
CA ASN A 147 -2.69 -10.60 -0.34
C ASN A 147 -4.15 -10.39 0.08
N ILE A 148 -4.62 -11.22 1.00
CA ILE A 148 -5.99 -11.23 1.50
C ILE A 148 -6.01 -10.90 2.98
N LEU A 149 -6.96 -10.06 3.36
CA LEU A 149 -7.34 -9.78 4.74
C LEU A 149 -8.54 -10.66 5.10
N GLU A 150 -8.40 -11.46 6.15
CA GLU A 150 -9.49 -12.29 6.66
C GLU A 150 -10.60 -11.45 7.32
N LYS A 151 -10.29 -10.20 7.69
CA LYS A 151 -11.25 -9.23 8.22
C LYS A 151 -11.42 -8.06 7.26
N ILE A 152 -12.67 -7.66 7.07
CA ILE A 152 -13.03 -6.52 6.23
C ILE A 152 -12.82 -5.23 7.01
N THR A 153 -12.02 -4.34 6.43
CA THR A 153 -11.58 -3.09 7.05
C THR A 153 -12.76 -2.21 7.49
N GLY A 154 -13.74 -1.99 6.61
CA GLY A 154 -14.92 -1.16 6.86
C GLY A 154 -15.92 -1.72 7.87
N ARG A 155 -15.89 -3.04 8.16
CA ARG A 155 -16.83 -3.69 9.10
C ARG A 155 -16.33 -3.71 10.54
N ARG A 156 -15.17 -3.13 10.82
CA ARG A 156 -14.59 -3.08 12.17
C ARG A 156 -15.32 -2.06 13.04
N GLY A 157 -15.45 -2.36 14.32
CA GLY A 157 -16.04 -1.46 15.33
C GLY A 157 -15.02 -0.53 15.98
N LEU A 158 -14.08 0.02 15.20
CA LEU A 158 -13.08 0.96 15.71
C LEU A 158 -13.62 2.38 15.71
N ASP A 159 -13.16 3.21 16.65
CA ASP A 159 -13.43 4.64 16.66
C ASP A 159 -12.31 5.49 16.02
N ILE A 160 -12.52 6.80 15.88
CA ILE A 160 -11.54 7.71 15.25
C ILE A 160 -10.22 7.75 16.04
N PRO A 161 -10.18 7.92 17.38
CA PRO A 161 -8.96 7.83 18.16
C PRO A 161 -8.15 6.55 17.93
N GLU A 162 -8.79 5.38 17.91
CA GLU A 162 -8.15 4.09 17.64
C GLU A 162 -7.57 4.03 16.22
N LEU A 163 -8.27 4.58 15.23
CA LEU A 163 -7.78 4.68 13.86
C LEU A 163 -6.55 5.62 13.76
N LEU A 164 -6.56 6.75 14.46
CA LEU A 164 -5.45 7.71 14.47
C LEU A 164 -4.20 7.15 15.16
N GLN A 165 -4.36 6.37 16.23
CA GLN A 165 -3.22 5.70 16.90
C GLN A 165 -2.48 4.74 15.94
N ASN A 166 -3.22 4.03 15.09
CA ASN A 166 -2.64 3.14 14.08
C ASN A 166 -1.85 3.87 12.98
N LEU A 167 -2.09 5.17 12.77
CA LEU A 167 -1.39 5.97 11.76
C LEU A 167 0.04 6.37 12.17
N LYS A 168 0.47 6.12 13.43
CA LYS A 168 1.72 6.64 13.99
C LYS A 168 1.94 8.12 13.64
N ILE A 169 0.91 8.94 13.80
CA ILE A 169 1.04 10.41 13.69
C ILE A 169 1.77 10.88 14.95
N GLU A 170 3.06 10.57 15.07
CA GLU A 170 3.93 11.36 15.91
C GLU A 170 4.14 12.69 15.21
N LEU A 171 3.98 13.78 15.97
CA LEU A 171 3.82 15.17 15.53
C LEU A 171 4.97 15.76 14.68
N ASP A 172 5.95 14.96 14.27
CA ASP A 172 7.07 15.39 13.42
C ASP A 172 7.41 14.47 12.23
N GLU A 173 6.84 13.26 12.17
CA GLU A 173 7.04 12.31 11.07
C GLU A 173 5.69 11.93 10.46
N PHE A 174 5.20 12.79 9.56
CA PHE A 174 4.04 12.51 8.73
C PHE A 174 4.40 11.42 7.69
N ASP A 175 4.50 10.17 8.17
CA ASP A 175 4.72 8.99 7.32
C ASP A 175 3.43 8.73 6.53
N ARG A 176 3.42 9.20 5.26
CA ARG A 176 2.31 9.14 4.30
C ARG A 176 1.69 7.74 4.13
N PHE A 177 2.36 6.70 4.61
CA PHE A 177 1.90 5.31 4.59
C PHE A 177 0.80 4.96 5.60
N GLY A 178 0.46 5.84 6.55
CA GLY A 178 -0.46 5.52 7.64
C GLY A 178 -1.84 5.04 7.17
N LEU A 179 -2.51 5.75 6.24
CA LEU A 179 -3.90 5.46 5.87
C LEU A 179 -4.08 4.09 5.19
N GLY A 180 -2.99 3.47 4.69
CA GLY A 180 -2.99 2.17 4.02
C GLY A 180 -2.31 1.03 4.79
N LYS A 181 -1.64 1.29 5.92
CA LYS A 181 -0.98 0.23 6.72
C LYS A 181 -2.03 -0.61 7.45
N VAL A 182 -2.42 -1.71 6.80
CA VAL A 182 -3.25 -2.74 7.43
C VAL A 182 -2.42 -3.50 8.47
N THR A 183 -2.78 -3.35 9.74
CA THR A 183 -2.22 -4.10 10.88
C THR A 183 -2.72 -5.54 10.98
N GLU A 184 -3.74 -5.90 10.18
CA GLU A 184 -4.32 -7.23 10.14
C GLU A 184 -3.39 -8.23 9.46
N LYS A 185 -3.52 -9.50 9.86
CA LYS A 185 -2.81 -10.62 9.26
C LYS A 185 -3.18 -10.72 7.77
N ARG A 186 -2.15 -10.70 6.92
CA ARG A 186 -2.27 -10.93 5.47
C ARG A 186 -1.96 -12.39 5.19
N ILE A 187 -2.79 -13.04 4.39
CA ILE A 187 -2.53 -14.38 3.84
C ILE A 187 -2.45 -14.32 2.30
N PRO A 188 -1.66 -15.17 1.65
CA PRO A 188 -1.68 -15.30 0.19
C PRO A 188 -3.08 -15.65 -0.34
N GLY A 189 -3.45 -15.11 -1.50
CA GLY A 189 -4.76 -15.35 -2.11
C GLY A 189 -5.05 -16.83 -2.40
N LEU A 190 -4.05 -17.59 -2.86
CA LEU A 190 -4.21 -19.02 -3.08
C LEU A 190 -4.54 -19.76 -1.78
N GLU A 191 -3.87 -19.42 -0.68
CA GLU A 191 -4.13 -19.98 0.64
C GLU A 191 -5.56 -19.66 1.11
N ALA A 192 -6.03 -18.42 0.90
CA ALA A 192 -7.40 -18.03 1.23
C ALA A 192 -8.44 -18.89 0.48
N VAL A 193 -8.19 -19.19 -0.80
CA VAL A 193 -9.09 -20.05 -1.59
C VAL A 193 -9.03 -21.50 -1.10
N GLU A 194 -7.87 -22.02 -0.69
CA GLU A 194 -7.75 -23.38 -0.15
C GLU A 194 -8.45 -23.55 1.20
N ASN A 195 -8.39 -22.53 2.06
CA ASN A 195 -9.00 -22.56 3.38
C ASN A 195 -10.53 -22.51 3.36
N HIS A 196 -11.13 -21.96 2.29
CA HIS A 196 -12.57 -21.73 2.21
C HIS A 196 -13.18 -22.29 0.92
N ALA A 197 -14.13 -23.23 1.06
CA ALA A 197 -14.84 -23.79 -0.08
C ALA A 197 -15.79 -22.78 -0.77
N LYS A 198 -16.26 -21.77 -0.03
CA LYS A 198 -17.17 -20.73 -0.52
C LYS A 198 -16.65 -19.37 -0.06
N LEU A 199 -16.05 -18.64 -0.99
CA LEU A 199 -15.34 -17.40 -0.72
C LEU A 199 -15.96 -16.24 -1.50
N MET A 200 -16.20 -15.13 -0.80
CA MET A 200 -16.55 -13.84 -1.39
C MET A 200 -15.34 -12.92 -1.25
N VAL A 201 -14.71 -12.60 -2.38
CA VAL A 201 -13.51 -11.77 -2.48
C VAL A 201 -13.93 -10.32 -2.74
N LEU A 202 -13.87 -9.51 -1.70
CA LEU A 202 -14.17 -8.09 -1.71
C LEU A 202 -12.92 -7.26 -1.98
N GLY A 203 -13.10 -6.02 -2.42
CA GLY A 203 -11.98 -5.08 -2.53
C GLY A 203 -12.34 -3.81 -3.28
N LYS A 204 -11.46 -2.82 -3.21
CA LYS A 204 -11.61 -1.53 -3.91
C LYS A 204 -11.61 -1.70 -5.44
N PRO A 205 -12.11 -0.72 -6.21
CA PRO A 205 -11.86 -0.64 -7.64
C PRO A 205 -10.37 -0.72 -7.95
N GLY A 206 -9.99 -1.49 -8.98
CA GLY A 206 -8.59 -1.64 -9.39
C GLY A 206 -7.74 -2.58 -8.53
N ALA A 207 -8.24 -3.13 -7.43
CA ALA A 207 -7.49 -4.02 -6.52
C ALA A 207 -7.05 -5.38 -7.12
N GLY A 208 -7.40 -5.68 -8.38
CA GLY A 208 -6.97 -6.91 -9.06
C GLY A 208 -7.86 -8.15 -8.88
N LYS A 209 -9.09 -8.01 -8.36
CA LYS A 209 -10.04 -9.13 -8.17
C LYS A 209 -10.28 -10.00 -9.41
N THR A 210 -10.66 -9.37 -10.54
CA THR A 210 -10.83 -10.09 -11.82
C THR A 210 -9.53 -10.77 -12.27
N THR A 211 -8.39 -10.09 -12.09
CA THR A 211 -7.06 -10.61 -12.43
C THR A 211 -6.73 -11.86 -11.59
N PHE A 212 -7.08 -11.84 -10.31
CA PHE A 212 -6.94 -12.98 -9.40
C PHE A 212 -7.81 -14.17 -9.82
N LEU A 213 -9.09 -13.97 -10.16
CA LEU A 213 -9.94 -15.06 -10.66
C LEU A 213 -9.44 -15.65 -11.98
N LYS A 214 -9.00 -14.82 -12.92
CA LYS A 214 -8.38 -15.30 -14.16
C LYS A 214 -7.11 -16.11 -13.87
N TYR A 215 -6.31 -15.68 -12.90
CA TYR A 215 -5.12 -16.41 -12.49
C TYR A 215 -5.47 -17.77 -11.86
N LEU A 216 -6.47 -17.83 -10.99
CA LEU A 216 -6.99 -19.09 -10.45
C LEU A 216 -7.43 -20.05 -11.56
N ALA A 217 -8.13 -19.55 -12.59
CA ALA A 217 -8.55 -20.36 -13.72
C ALA A 217 -7.33 -20.96 -14.47
N ILE A 218 -6.30 -20.14 -14.72
CA ILE A 218 -5.07 -20.54 -15.42
C ILE A 218 -4.23 -21.53 -14.59
N GLN A 219 -4.02 -21.27 -13.30
CA GLN A 219 -3.32 -22.21 -12.43
C GLN A 219 -4.10 -23.51 -12.28
N CYS A 220 -5.42 -23.40 -12.15
CA CYS A 220 -6.29 -24.55 -12.07
C CYS A 220 -6.16 -25.39 -13.32
N ILE A 221 -6.38 -24.87 -14.53
CA ILE A 221 -6.34 -25.65 -15.78
C ILE A 221 -4.95 -26.25 -16.09
N ASN A 222 -3.87 -25.61 -15.63
CA ASN A 222 -2.50 -26.09 -15.80
C ASN A 222 -2.03 -27.09 -14.73
N LYS A 223 -2.89 -27.46 -13.77
CA LYS A 223 -2.62 -28.43 -12.67
C LYS A 223 -1.67 -27.91 -11.58
N ASN A 224 -1.42 -26.61 -11.56
CA ASN A 224 -0.59 -25.97 -10.52
C ASN A 224 -1.39 -25.62 -9.26
N PHE A 225 -2.73 -25.65 -9.35
CA PHE A 225 -3.65 -25.36 -8.27
C PHE A 225 -4.89 -26.23 -8.40
N GLN A 226 -5.43 -26.79 -7.31
CA GLN A 226 -6.68 -27.57 -7.33
C GLN A 226 -6.75 -28.59 -8.50
N GLU A 227 -5.70 -29.42 -8.67
CA GLU A 227 -5.52 -30.30 -9.83
C GLU A 227 -6.69 -31.27 -10.10
N ASN A 228 -7.47 -31.56 -9.06
CA ASN A 228 -8.62 -32.45 -9.07
C ASN A 228 -9.95 -31.74 -9.42
N ARG A 229 -9.90 -30.46 -9.80
CA ARG A 229 -11.06 -29.65 -10.15
C ARG A 229 -10.98 -29.10 -11.58
N ILE A 230 -12.13 -28.70 -12.10
CA ILE A 230 -12.30 -28.08 -13.41
C ILE A 230 -12.68 -26.61 -13.19
N PRO A 231 -11.90 -25.63 -13.70
CA PRO A 231 -12.23 -24.23 -13.54
C PRO A 231 -13.35 -23.82 -14.50
N ILE A 232 -14.34 -23.12 -13.98
CA ILE A 232 -15.43 -22.52 -14.75
C ILE A 232 -15.46 -21.03 -14.42
N PHE A 233 -15.07 -20.21 -15.40
CA PHE A 233 -15.04 -18.75 -15.27
C PHE A 233 -16.28 -18.14 -15.91
N ILE A 234 -17.09 -17.44 -15.11
CA ILE A 234 -18.35 -16.80 -15.51
C ILE A 234 -18.30 -15.33 -15.09
N THR A 235 -18.53 -14.42 -16.04
CA THR A 235 -18.76 -13.02 -15.71
C THR A 235 -20.24 -12.84 -15.37
N LEU A 236 -20.52 -12.38 -14.16
CA LEU A 236 -21.88 -12.29 -13.64
C LEU A 236 -22.73 -11.28 -14.42
N LYS A 237 -22.11 -10.25 -14.98
CA LYS A 237 -22.76 -9.33 -15.92
C LYS A 237 -23.33 -10.05 -17.15
N GLN A 238 -22.53 -10.90 -17.83
CA GLN A 238 -23.01 -11.64 -19.01
C GLN A 238 -24.05 -12.70 -18.62
N PHE A 239 -23.87 -13.33 -17.47
CA PHE A 239 -24.84 -14.28 -16.94
C PHE A 239 -26.20 -13.61 -16.66
N ALA A 240 -26.20 -12.36 -16.20
CA ALA A 240 -27.42 -11.60 -15.94
C ALA A 240 -28.18 -11.18 -17.20
N GLU A 241 -27.54 -11.07 -18.36
CA GLU A 241 -28.22 -10.73 -19.62
C GLU A 241 -29.15 -11.85 -20.10
N ASN A 242 -28.84 -13.11 -19.78
CA ASN A 242 -29.68 -14.28 -20.06
C ASN A 242 -29.64 -15.25 -18.87
N PRO A 243 -30.34 -14.93 -17.77
CA PRO A 243 -30.22 -15.66 -16.51
C PRO A 243 -30.95 -17.01 -16.60
N LEU A 244 -30.17 -18.06 -16.88
CA LEU A 244 -30.54 -19.47 -16.79
C LEU A 244 -30.17 -20.04 -15.41
N ASP A 245 -30.50 -21.31 -15.13
CA ASP A 245 -29.88 -22.01 -14.00
C ASP A 245 -28.35 -22.03 -14.20
N LEU A 246 -27.58 -21.92 -13.12
CA LEU A 246 -26.12 -21.97 -13.18
C LEU A 246 -25.64 -23.30 -13.76
N GLN A 247 -26.41 -24.38 -13.55
CA GLN A 247 -26.17 -25.67 -14.19
C GLN A 247 -26.22 -25.57 -15.73
N ASP A 248 -27.22 -24.90 -16.28
CA ASP A 248 -27.38 -24.74 -17.73
C ASP A 248 -26.29 -23.85 -18.31
N CYS A 249 -25.85 -22.84 -17.54
CA CYS A 249 -24.69 -22.02 -17.92
C CYS A 249 -23.41 -22.86 -18.03
N ILE A 250 -23.15 -23.76 -17.06
CA ILE A 250 -22.02 -24.70 -17.12
C ILE A 250 -22.16 -25.62 -18.35
N VAL A 251 -23.36 -26.13 -18.61
CA VAL A 251 -23.64 -26.98 -19.78
C VAL A 251 -23.38 -26.25 -21.09
N GLN A 252 -23.79 -24.98 -21.21
CA GLN A 252 -23.54 -24.17 -22.40
C GLN A 252 -22.05 -23.87 -22.59
N GLN A 253 -21.33 -23.59 -21.50
CA GLN A 253 -19.89 -23.27 -21.55
C GLN A 253 -19.03 -24.49 -21.90
N LEU A 254 -19.40 -25.67 -21.40
CA LEU A 254 -18.73 -26.92 -21.77
C LEU A 254 -19.18 -27.40 -23.16
N GLY A 255 -20.47 -27.27 -23.46
CA GLY A 255 -21.10 -27.77 -24.68
C GLY A 255 -21.06 -29.30 -24.82
N ASN A 256 -21.92 -29.83 -25.70
CA ASN A 256 -21.91 -31.27 -26.04
C ASN A 256 -20.60 -31.72 -26.72
N ASN A 257 -19.80 -30.76 -27.20
CA ASN A 257 -18.53 -31.02 -27.88
C ASN A 257 -17.42 -31.38 -26.89
N VAL A 258 -17.53 -30.97 -25.61
CA VAL A 258 -16.55 -31.34 -24.58
C VAL A 258 -16.94 -32.66 -23.94
N ILE A 259 -18.13 -32.75 -23.35
CA ILE A 259 -18.68 -33.95 -22.70
C ILE A 259 -20.23 -33.96 -22.74
N LYS A 260 -20.85 -35.13 -22.48
CA LYS A 260 -22.31 -35.27 -22.45
C LYS A 260 -22.90 -34.58 -21.21
N ASN A 261 -24.13 -34.06 -21.31
CA ASN A 261 -24.84 -33.45 -20.18
C ASN A 261 -24.94 -34.35 -18.93
N THR A 262 -25.10 -35.67 -19.12
CA THR A 262 -25.12 -36.64 -18.02
C THR A 262 -23.80 -36.68 -17.25
N GLN A 263 -22.66 -36.56 -17.95
CA GLN A 263 -21.32 -36.50 -17.36
C GLN A 263 -21.11 -35.17 -16.62
N ILE A 264 -21.63 -34.05 -17.15
CA ILE A 264 -21.58 -32.74 -16.47
C ILE A 264 -22.29 -32.82 -15.12
N ILE A 265 -23.50 -33.39 -15.09
CA ILE A 265 -24.27 -33.56 -13.85
C ILE A 265 -23.52 -34.45 -12.84
N GLN A 266 -22.85 -35.51 -13.29
CA GLN A 266 -22.01 -36.34 -12.42
C GLN A 266 -20.83 -35.56 -11.84
N LEU A 267 -20.14 -34.73 -12.64
CA LEU A 267 -19.03 -33.89 -12.17
C LEU A 267 -19.50 -32.84 -11.15
N VAL A 268 -20.66 -32.20 -11.39
CA VAL A 268 -21.26 -31.24 -10.46
C VAL A 268 -21.59 -31.90 -9.12
N LYS A 269 -22.25 -33.08 -9.15
CA LYS A 269 -22.58 -33.84 -7.93
C LYS A 269 -21.32 -34.30 -7.18
N SER A 270 -20.24 -34.56 -7.90
CA SER A 270 -18.97 -35.04 -7.34
C SER A 270 -18.07 -33.92 -6.79
N GLY A 271 -18.49 -32.65 -6.86
CA GLY A 271 -17.75 -31.51 -6.31
C GLY A 271 -16.49 -31.15 -7.10
N LYS A 272 -16.45 -31.51 -8.39
CA LYS A 272 -15.25 -31.40 -9.23
C LYS A 272 -15.12 -30.04 -9.92
N PHE A 273 -15.98 -29.06 -9.63
CA PHE A 273 -15.85 -27.71 -10.19
C PHE A 273 -15.24 -26.70 -9.21
N LEU A 274 -14.42 -25.82 -9.78
CA LEU A 274 -14.02 -24.54 -9.21
C LEU A 274 -14.77 -23.44 -9.99
N LEU A 275 -15.83 -22.91 -9.37
CA LEU A 275 -16.70 -21.88 -9.94
C LEU A 275 -16.16 -20.49 -9.59
N LEU A 276 -15.73 -19.76 -10.61
CA LEU A 276 -15.13 -18.44 -10.51
C LEU A 276 -16.12 -17.42 -11.09
N LEU A 277 -16.85 -16.76 -10.21
CA LEU A 277 -17.96 -15.86 -10.54
C LEU A 277 -17.51 -14.41 -10.40
N ASP A 278 -17.19 -13.76 -11.52
CA ASP A 278 -16.59 -12.42 -11.51
C ASP A 278 -17.61 -11.29 -11.62
N GLY A 279 -17.51 -10.30 -10.75
CA GLY A 279 -18.13 -8.98 -10.88
C GLY A 279 -19.60 -8.93 -10.47
N LEU A 280 -19.94 -9.37 -9.25
CA LEU A 280 -21.31 -9.26 -8.75
C LEU A 280 -21.81 -7.80 -8.71
N ASP A 281 -20.91 -6.85 -8.44
CA ASP A 281 -21.19 -5.40 -8.47
C ASP A 281 -21.39 -4.81 -9.89
N GLU A 282 -21.19 -5.61 -10.94
CA GLU A 282 -21.39 -5.22 -12.33
C GLU A 282 -22.76 -5.66 -12.88
N VAL A 283 -23.53 -6.43 -12.09
CA VAL A 283 -24.90 -6.84 -12.41
C VAL A 283 -25.85 -5.66 -12.22
N LYS A 284 -26.84 -5.53 -13.10
CA LYS A 284 -27.87 -4.50 -12.96
C LYS A 284 -28.70 -4.72 -11.69
N GLU A 285 -29.13 -3.63 -11.07
CA GLU A 285 -29.88 -3.69 -9.82
C GLU A 285 -31.18 -4.51 -9.94
N GLU A 286 -31.87 -4.42 -11.07
CA GLU A 286 -33.10 -5.17 -11.35
C GLU A 286 -32.89 -6.70 -11.37
N ASP A 287 -31.71 -7.16 -11.79
CA ASP A 287 -31.39 -8.58 -11.95
C ASP A 287 -30.66 -9.16 -10.73
N ILE A 288 -30.04 -8.32 -9.90
CA ILE A 288 -29.08 -8.78 -8.89
C ILE A 288 -29.67 -9.77 -7.88
N SER A 289 -30.91 -9.53 -7.44
CA SER A 289 -31.60 -10.42 -6.50
C SER A 289 -31.84 -11.79 -7.10
N LYS A 290 -32.19 -11.86 -8.40
CA LYS A 290 -32.36 -13.10 -9.13
C LYS A 290 -31.04 -13.86 -9.24
N ILE A 291 -29.95 -13.18 -9.60
CA ILE A 291 -28.62 -13.78 -9.73
C ILE A 291 -28.11 -14.32 -8.39
N ILE A 292 -28.28 -13.56 -7.30
CA ILE A 292 -27.92 -14.01 -5.95
C ILE A 292 -28.69 -15.29 -5.58
N ASN A 293 -30.00 -15.34 -5.86
CA ASN A 293 -30.81 -16.53 -5.57
C ASN A 293 -30.36 -17.74 -6.39
N LEU A 294 -30.10 -17.58 -7.68
CA LEU A 294 -29.59 -18.68 -8.53
C LEU A 294 -28.26 -19.24 -8.02
N ILE A 295 -27.32 -18.36 -7.62
CA ILE A 295 -26.04 -18.79 -7.04
C ILE A 295 -26.26 -19.49 -5.70
N LYS A 296 -27.12 -18.95 -4.83
CA LYS A 296 -27.45 -19.56 -3.53
C LYS A 296 -28.02 -20.96 -3.73
N GLU A 297 -29.09 -21.09 -4.51
CA GLU A 297 -29.76 -22.35 -4.80
C GLU A 297 -28.79 -23.40 -5.35
N PHE A 298 -27.95 -23.03 -6.33
CA PHE A 298 -26.96 -23.95 -6.88
C PHE A 298 -25.92 -24.36 -5.83
N SER A 299 -25.39 -23.40 -5.05
CA SER A 299 -24.39 -23.67 -4.03
C SER A 299 -24.91 -24.55 -2.89
N GLU A 300 -26.22 -24.52 -2.65
CA GLU A 300 -26.89 -25.35 -1.64
C GLU A 300 -27.22 -26.73 -2.17
N ARG A 301 -27.63 -26.82 -3.44
CA ARG A 301 -27.87 -28.09 -4.13
C ARG A 301 -26.58 -28.89 -4.29
N TYR A 302 -25.45 -28.22 -4.54
CA TYR A 302 -24.15 -28.86 -4.81
C TYR A 302 -23.01 -28.30 -3.95
N PRO A 303 -23.02 -28.56 -2.62
CA PRO A 303 -22.14 -27.88 -1.65
C PRO A 303 -20.67 -28.30 -1.70
N THR A 304 -20.33 -29.38 -2.40
CA THR A 304 -18.96 -29.92 -2.50
C THR A 304 -18.11 -29.22 -3.56
N ASN A 305 -18.72 -28.45 -4.46
CA ASN A 305 -18.00 -27.59 -5.40
C ASN A 305 -17.39 -26.39 -4.68
N GLN A 306 -16.31 -25.84 -5.25
CA GLN A 306 -15.68 -24.64 -4.72
C GLN A 306 -16.20 -23.41 -5.45
N PHE A 307 -16.47 -22.35 -4.70
CA PHE A 307 -17.02 -21.10 -5.20
C PHE A 307 -16.11 -19.96 -4.79
N VAL A 308 -15.73 -19.12 -5.76
CA VAL A 308 -15.07 -17.85 -5.52
C VAL A 308 -15.85 -16.78 -6.27
N ILE A 309 -16.45 -15.85 -5.53
CA ILE A 309 -17.23 -14.73 -6.08
C ILE A 309 -16.45 -13.45 -5.85
N THR A 310 -16.41 -12.54 -6.82
CA THR A 310 -15.85 -11.19 -6.60
C THR A 310 -16.94 -10.14 -6.53
N CYS A 311 -16.73 -9.17 -5.64
CA CYS A 311 -17.58 -7.99 -5.52
C CYS A 311 -16.75 -6.79 -5.04
N ARG A 312 -17.26 -5.57 -5.21
CA ARG A 312 -16.65 -4.40 -4.58
C ARG A 312 -16.99 -4.36 -3.10
N ILE A 313 -16.04 -3.92 -2.27
CA ILE A 313 -16.21 -3.86 -0.81
C ILE A 313 -17.37 -2.96 -0.37
N ALA A 314 -17.63 -1.91 -1.15
CA ALA A 314 -18.66 -0.92 -0.90
C ALA A 314 -19.99 -1.22 -1.63
N ALA A 315 -20.05 -2.28 -2.44
CA ALA A 315 -21.31 -2.76 -2.95
C ALA A 315 -22.13 -3.33 -1.78
N ARG A 316 -23.46 -3.13 -1.82
CA ARG A 316 -24.44 -3.51 -0.78
C ARG A 316 -24.07 -4.79 -0.02
N GLU A 317 -24.43 -4.88 1.26
CA GLU A 317 -24.23 -6.08 2.08
C GLU A 317 -25.05 -7.27 1.53
N TYR A 318 -24.53 -7.95 0.51
CA TYR A 318 -25.12 -9.18 0.01
C TYR A 318 -24.82 -10.30 1.00
N ILE A 319 -25.82 -10.70 1.76
CA ILE A 319 -25.65 -11.76 2.76
C ILE A 319 -25.69 -13.10 2.04
N PHE A 320 -24.51 -13.69 1.84
CA PHE A 320 -24.34 -15.10 1.51
C PHE A 320 -23.97 -15.85 2.78
N GLU A 321 -24.95 -16.32 3.55
CA GLU A 321 -24.76 -16.89 4.90
C GLU A 321 -23.71 -18.01 5.00
N LYS A 322 -23.49 -18.75 3.92
CA LYS A 322 -22.54 -19.89 3.85
C LYS A 322 -21.20 -19.53 3.20
N PHE A 323 -20.98 -18.27 2.84
CA PHE A 323 -19.74 -17.78 2.24
C PHE A 323 -18.91 -17.06 3.30
N THR A 324 -17.59 -17.19 3.19
CA THR A 324 -16.66 -16.37 3.96
C THR A 324 -16.32 -15.13 3.15
N ASP A 325 -16.51 -13.95 3.73
CA ASP A 325 -16.10 -12.70 3.09
C ASP A 325 -14.66 -12.37 3.47
N VAL A 326 -13.85 -12.03 2.47
CA VAL A 326 -12.46 -11.60 2.64
C VAL A 326 -12.19 -10.36 1.80
N GLU A 327 -11.19 -9.56 2.16
CA GLU A 327 -10.84 -8.34 1.43
C GLU A 327 -9.45 -8.48 0.76
N VAL A 328 -9.34 -8.07 -0.52
CA VAL A 328 -8.05 -7.94 -1.19
C VAL A 328 -7.29 -6.73 -0.62
N ALA A 329 -6.11 -6.98 -0.08
CA ALA A 329 -5.23 -5.96 0.46
C ALA A 329 -4.55 -5.14 -0.65
N ASP A 330 -4.25 -3.88 -0.36
CA ASP A 330 -3.38 -3.05 -1.20
C ASP A 330 -1.97 -3.68 -1.30
N PHE A 331 -1.29 -3.47 -2.43
CA PHE A 331 0.06 -4.01 -2.65
C PHE A 331 1.06 -3.50 -1.62
N ASP A 332 1.89 -4.42 -1.11
CA ASP A 332 3.09 -4.08 -0.35
C ASP A 332 4.27 -3.75 -1.29
N GLU A 333 5.37 -3.26 -0.71
CA GLU A 333 6.55 -2.88 -1.50
C GLU A 333 7.15 -4.03 -2.30
N ARG A 334 7.02 -5.28 -1.81
CA ARG A 334 7.52 -6.46 -2.53
C ARG A 334 6.64 -6.77 -3.74
N GLN A 335 5.32 -6.70 -3.58
CA GLN A 335 4.37 -6.86 -4.67
C GLN A 335 4.57 -5.79 -5.75
N ILE A 336 4.80 -4.53 -5.36
CA ILE A 336 5.13 -3.45 -6.31
C ILE A 336 6.39 -3.79 -7.10
N LYS A 337 7.48 -4.19 -6.42
CA LYS A 337 8.75 -4.58 -7.07
C LYS A 337 8.54 -5.74 -8.06
N ILE A 338 7.81 -6.79 -7.66
CA ILE A 338 7.50 -7.93 -8.53
C ILE A 338 6.70 -7.49 -9.76
N PHE A 339 5.66 -6.68 -9.57
CA PHE A 339 4.82 -6.19 -10.68
C PHE A 339 5.65 -5.40 -11.69
N VAL A 340 6.46 -4.46 -11.21
CA VAL A 340 7.31 -3.60 -12.05
C VAL A 340 8.34 -4.44 -12.80
N SER A 341 9.05 -5.35 -12.11
CA SER A 341 10.02 -6.24 -12.76
C SER A 341 9.37 -7.06 -13.88
N LYS A 342 8.19 -7.64 -13.65
CA LYS A 342 7.48 -8.42 -14.68
C LYS A 342 7.01 -7.55 -15.85
N TRP A 343 6.47 -6.36 -15.56
CA TRP A 343 6.00 -5.42 -16.58
C TRP A 343 7.08 -5.05 -17.60
N PHE A 344 8.29 -4.77 -17.12
CA PHE A 344 9.40 -4.30 -17.96
C PHE A 344 10.36 -5.42 -18.43
N GLN A 345 10.22 -6.65 -17.91
CA GLN A 345 11.13 -7.78 -18.17
C GLN A 345 11.49 -7.99 -19.65
N ASN A 346 10.51 -7.83 -20.54
CA ASN A 346 10.67 -8.07 -21.98
C ASN A 346 10.70 -6.77 -22.81
N LYS A 347 10.78 -5.61 -22.15
CA LYS A 347 10.70 -4.29 -22.79
C LYS A 347 12.02 -3.54 -22.64
N GLU A 348 12.50 -3.39 -21.42
CA GLU A 348 13.70 -2.62 -21.12
C GLU A 348 14.36 -3.14 -19.82
N PRO A 349 15.59 -3.69 -19.88
CA PRO A 349 16.24 -4.34 -18.73
C PRO A 349 16.49 -3.43 -17.52
N ASP A 350 16.83 -2.15 -17.74
CA ASP A 350 17.21 -1.21 -16.67
C ASP A 350 16.02 -0.38 -16.16
N ALA A 351 14.85 -0.50 -16.80
CA ALA A 351 13.66 0.26 -16.41
C ALA A 351 13.13 -0.09 -15.01
N PRO A 352 13.09 -1.36 -14.56
CA PRO A 352 12.61 -1.71 -13.22
C PRO A 352 13.36 -0.98 -12.11
N GLU A 353 14.69 -1.01 -12.14
CA GLU A 353 15.54 -0.40 -11.11
C GLU A 353 15.35 1.12 -11.10
N ARG A 354 15.32 1.75 -12.27
CA ARG A 354 15.08 3.20 -12.40
C ARG A 354 13.69 3.59 -11.88
N PHE A 355 12.66 2.84 -12.27
CA PHE A 355 11.29 3.07 -11.81
C PHE A 355 11.19 2.99 -10.30
N ILE A 356 11.74 1.92 -9.69
CA ILE A 356 11.70 1.72 -8.23
C ILE A 356 12.49 2.80 -7.50
N GLN A 357 13.69 3.15 -7.99
CA GLN A 357 14.50 4.22 -7.38
C GLN A 357 13.77 5.55 -7.38
N GLN A 358 13.10 5.90 -8.48
CA GLN A 358 12.31 7.12 -8.56
C GLN A 358 11.07 7.06 -7.67
N LEU A 359 10.39 5.91 -7.60
CA LEU A 359 9.23 5.70 -6.75
C LEU A 359 9.60 5.87 -5.26
N GLU A 360 10.71 5.28 -4.83
CA GLU A 360 11.25 5.41 -3.47
C GLU A 360 11.64 6.86 -3.14
N SER A 361 12.05 7.65 -4.13
CA SER A 361 12.32 9.08 -3.95
C SER A 361 11.06 9.97 -3.90
N ASN A 362 9.88 9.41 -4.18
CA ASN A 362 8.64 10.16 -4.38
C ASN A 362 7.43 9.53 -3.66
N ASN A 363 7.37 9.72 -2.34
CA ASN A 363 6.33 9.16 -1.46
C ASN A 363 4.87 9.31 -1.95
N PRO A 364 4.41 10.48 -2.47
CA PRO A 364 3.05 10.62 -2.99
C PRO A 364 2.72 9.71 -4.18
N ILE A 365 3.68 9.54 -5.10
CA ILE A 365 3.51 8.63 -6.25
C ILE A 365 3.58 7.18 -5.77
N LYS A 366 4.48 6.88 -4.82
CA LYS A 366 4.57 5.57 -4.17
C LYS A 366 3.26 5.15 -3.52
N GLU A 367 2.51 6.09 -2.93
CA GLU A 367 1.19 5.79 -2.36
C GLU A 367 0.20 5.31 -3.42
N LEU A 368 0.18 5.93 -4.61
CA LEU A 368 -0.67 5.50 -5.73
C LEU A 368 -0.31 4.09 -6.22
N ALA A 369 0.97 3.73 -6.22
CA ALA A 369 1.47 2.43 -6.67
C ALA A 369 0.94 1.23 -5.85
N THR A 370 0.36 1.47 -4.68
CA THR A 370 -0.26 0.40 -3.87
C THR A 370 -1.55 -0.15 -4.48
N ASN A 371 -2.21 0.61 -5.37
CA ASN A 371 -3.35 0.14 -6.15
C ASN A 371 -2.86 -0.39 -7.52
N PRO A 372 -3.11 -1.68 -7.87
CA PRO A 372 -2.60 -2.25 -9.12
C PRO A 372 -3.03 -1.51 -10.39
N LEU A 373 -4.24 -0.92 -10.41
CA LEU A 373 -4.70 -0.12 -11.55
C LEU A 373 -3.90 1.17 -11.72
N LEU A 374 -3.59 1.84 -10.61
CA LEU A 374 -2.79 3.07 -10.63
C LEU A 374 -1.32 2.76 -10.88
N LEU A 375 -0.80 1.65 -10.36
CA LEU A 375 0.53 1.16 -10.73
C LEU A 375 0.64 0.88 -12.24
N THR A 376 -0.40 0.29 -12.84
CA THR A 376 -0.45 0.08 -14.29
C THR A 376 -0.41 1.42 -15.04
N LEU A 377 -1.13 2.45 -14.55
CA LEU A 377 -1.05 3.79 -15.13
C LEU A 377 0.38 4.35 -15.03
N LEU A 378 1.02 4.25 -13.86
CA LEU A 378 2.40 4.71 -13.66
C LEU A 378 3.39 3.99 -14.60
N CYS A 379 3.24 2.68 -14.79
CA CYS A 379 4.09 1.91 -15.70
C CYS A 379 3.91 2.36 -17.16
N LEU A 380 2.68 2.65 -17.60
CA LEU A 380 2.43 3.16 -18.96
C LEU A 380 3.07 4.55 -19.18
N GLU A 381 2.91 5.45 -18.22
CA GLU A 381 3.49 6.80 -18.29
C GLU A 381 5.02 6.78 -18.32
N PHE A 382 5.61 5.88 -17.53
CA PHE A 382 7.05 5.68 -17.50
C PHE A 382 7.58 5.01 -18.76
N GLU A 383 6.83 4.09 -19.36
CA GLU A 383 7.18 3.45 -20.63
C GLU A 383 7.22 4.45 -21.79
N ASP A 384 6.30 5.41 -21.82
CA ASP A 384 6.24 6.43 -22.87
C ASP A 384 7.34 7.49 -22.77
N SER A 385 7.76 7.86 -21.55
CA SER A 385 8.64 9.01 -21.31
C SER A 385 10.01 8.68 -20.69
N GLY A 386 10.18 7.48 -20.13
CA GLY A 386 11.38 7.05 -19.41
C GLY A 386 11.58 7.69 -18.03
N ASP A 387 10.58 8.45 -17.55
CA ASP A 387 10.58 9.17 -16.27
C ASP A 387 9.13 9.30 -15.76
N PHE A 388 8.93 9.70 -14.50
CA PHE A 388 7.61 10.15 -14.05
C PHE A 388 7.34 11.58 -14.52
N PRO A 389 6.08 11.94 -14.84
CA PRO A 389 5.73 13.31 -15.20
C PRO A 389 6.21 14.31 -14.13
N SER A 390 6.94 15.35 -14.57
CA SER A 390 7.38 16.44 -13.70
C SER A 390 6.19 17.20 -13.11
N ASP A 391 5.09 17.29 -13.87
CA ASP A 391 3.80 17.80 -13.41
C ASP A 391 2.97 16.70 -12.74
N ARG A 392 3.10 16.62 -11.42
CA ARG A 392 2.35 15.67 -10.59
C ARG A 392 0.84 15.96 -10.58
N ALA A 393 0.44 17.23 -10.69
CA ALA A 393 -0.97 17.58 -10.70
C ALA A 393 -1.65 17.00 -11.94
N GLU A 394 -0.96 16.99 -13.08
CA GLU A 394 -1.44 16.32 -14.28
C GLU A 394 -1.53 14.80 -14.11
N LEU A 395 -0.51 14.16 -13.53
CA LEU A 395 -0.54 12.72 -13.25
C LEU A 395 -1.74 12.33 -12.36
N TYR A 396 -2.01 13.10 -11.30
CA TYR A 396 -3.14 12.85 -10.42
C TYR A 396 -4.48 13.12 -11.10
N ASN A 397 -4.56 14.16 -11.92
CA ASN A 397 -5.73 14.40 -12.76
C ASN A 397 -6.02 13.21 -13.68
N ARG A 398 -4.98 12.66 -14.34
CA ARG A 398 -5.11 11.46 -15.20
C ARG A 398 -5.55 10.24 -14.39
N ALA A 399 -4.99 10.03 -13.19
CA ALA A 399 -5.39 8.96 -12.28
C ALA A 399 -6.87 9.09 -11.86
N ILE A 400 -7.31 10.28 -11.45
CA ILE A 400 -8.68 10.56 -11.04
C ILE A 400 -9.65 10.42 -12.21
N HIS A 401 -9.35 11.00 -13.37
CA HIS A 401 -10.15 10.81 -14.58
C HIS A 401 -10.24 9.34 -15.00
N THR A 402 -9.17 8.56 -14.78
CA THR A 402 -9.17 7.12 -15.02
C THR A 402 -10.17 6.40 -14.10
N LEU A 403 -10.17 6.73 -12.80
CA LEU A 403 -11.11 6.20 -11.81
C LEU A 403 -12.56 6.68 -12.03
N LEU A 404 -12.75 7.94 -12.45
CA LEU A 404 -14.07 8.57 -12.64
C LEU A 404 -14.75 8.23 -13.98
N ARG A 405 -14.00 8.09 -15.08
CA ARG A 405 -14.55 8.04 -16.45
C ARG A 405 -14.24 6.75 -17.22
N LYS A 406 -13.02 6.21 -17.13
CA LYS A 406 -12.56 5.18 -18.07
C LYS A 406 -12.79 3.75 -17.60
N TRP A 407 -12.82 3.49 -16.29
CA TRP A 407 -12.86 2.12 -15.78
C TRP A 407 -14.18 1.39 -16.05
N ASP A 408 -15.33 2.03 -15.76
CA ASP A 408 -16.63 1.36 -15.91
C ASP A 408 -17.17 1.43 -17.35
N SER A 409 -16.94 2.53 -18.07
CA SER A 409 -17.39 2.68 -19.47
C SER A 409 -16.71 1.68 -20.42
N LYS A 410 -15.42 1.36 -20.23
CA LYS A 410 -14.72 0.35 -21.05
C LYS A 410 -15.22 -1.08 -20.83
N ARG A 411 -15.82 -1.36 -19.68
CA ARG A 411 -16.47 -2.64 -19.38
C ARG A 411 -17.96 -2.65 -19.78
N GLY A 412 -18.46 -1.55 -20.33
CA GLY A 412 -19.88 -1.36 -20.67
C GLY A 412 -20.80 -1.53 -19.46
N ILE A 413 -20.32 -1.24 -18.25
CA ILE A 413 -21.08 -1.48 -17.01
C ILE A 413 -22.12 -0.37 -16.87
N VAL A 414 -23.39 -0.77 -16.81
CA VAL A 414 -24.52 0.12 -16.52
C VAL A 414 -25.04 -0.26 -15.13
N ARG A 415 -24.77 0.57 -14.12
CA ARG A 415 -25.19 0.28 -12.74
C ARG A 415 -26.50 0.98 -12.43
N ASP A 416 -27.65 0.34 -12.62
CA ASP A 416 -28.99 0.91 -12.38
C ASP A 416 -29.44 0.92 -10.92
N GLY A 417 -28.50 1.15 -10.00
CA GLY A 417 -28.78 1.23 -8.57
C GLY A 417 -29.24 2.62 -8.15
N GLY A 418 -30.51 2.97 -8.35
CA GLY A 418 -31.28 4.02 -7.63
C GLY A 418 -30.80 5.48 -7.63
N ASP A 419 -29.56 5.77 -8.00
CA ASP A 419 -28.92 7.08 -7.89
C ASP A 419 -28.95 7.81 -9.23
N GLU A 420 -30.13 8.30 -9.60
CA GLU A 420 -30.22 9.20 -10.76
C GLU A 420 -29.37 10.46 -10.55
N VAL A 421 -29.17 10.90 -9.31
CA VAL A 421 -28.48 12.16 -8.99
C VAL A 421 -26.99 12.04 -9.33
N TYR A 422 -26.28 11.07 -8.75
CA TYR A 422 -24.84 10.90 -8.97
C TYR A 422 -24.51 10.51 -10.42
N LYS A 423 -25.40 9.77 -11.10
CA LYS A 423 -25.24 9.47 -12.53
C LYS A 423 -25.37 10.70 -13.43
N LYS A 424 -26.29 11.61 -13.10
CA LYS A 424 -26.49 12.86 -13.85
C LYS A 424 -25.38 13.87 -13.57
N LEU A 425 -24.63 13.73 -12.47
CA LEU A 425 -23.44 14.55 -12.24
C LEU A 425 -22.41 14.32 -13.35
N SER A 426 -22.05 15.43 -14.00
CA SER A 426 -20.89 15.47 -14.88
C SER A 426 -19.62 15.10 -14.10
N VAL A 427 -18.58 14.67 -14.80
CA VAL A 427 -17.27 14.42 -14.16
C VAL A 427 -16.77 15.66 -13.41
N GLY A 428 -17.00 16.86 -13.95
CA GLY A 428 -16.68 18.12 -13.29
C GLY A 428 -17.40 18.27 -11.94
N HIS A 429 -18.72 18.08 -11.90
CA HIS A 429 -19.47 18.17 -10.63
C HIS A 429 -19.04 17.12 -9.60
N LYS A 430 -18.68 15.91 -10.04
CA LYS A 430 -18.15 14.88 -9.13
C LYS A 430 -16.83 15.30 -8.51
N GLU A 431 -15.94 15.88 -9.31
CA GLU A 431 -14.67 16.39 -8.81
C GLU A 431 -14.86 17.61 -7.90
N ASP A 432 -15.80 18.52 -8.22
CA ASP A 432 -16.11 19.70 -7.40
C ASP A 432 -16.66 19.30 -6.03
N LEU A 433 -17.59 18.33 -6.00
CA LEU A 433 -18.08 17.75 -4.75
C LEU A 433 -16.94 17.18 -3.89
N LEU A 434 -16.04 16.40 -4.50
CA LEU A 434 -14.89 15.82 -3.79
C LEU A 434 -13.89 16.89 -3.34
N SER A 435 -13.72 17.96 -4.13
CA SER A 435 -12.90 19.14 -3.81
C SER A 435 -13.41 19.89 -2.58
N GLU A 436 -14.72 20.15 -2.50
CA GLU A 436 -15.33 20.82 -1.35
C GLU A 436 -15.19 20.00 -0.06
N ILE A 437 -15.45 18.68 -0.15
CA ILE A 437 -15.26 17.75 0.98
C ILE A 437 -13.78 17.74 1.41
N ALA A 438 -12.86 17.61 0.45
CA ALA A 438 -11.43 17.56 0.70
C ALA A 438 -10.94 18.83 1.41
N TRP A 439 -11.25 20.01 0.86
CA TRP A 439 -10.87 21.29 1.44
C TRP A 439 -11.36 21.45 2.88
N THR A 440 -12.65 21.19 3.11
CA THR A 440 -13.27 21.36 4.44
C THR A 440 -12.62 20.44 5.46
N THR A 441 -12.50 19.15 5.12
CA THR A 441 -11.93 18.15 6.04
C THR A 441 -10.43 18.29 6.23
N PHE A 442 -9.68 18.65 5.18
CA PHE A 442 -8.23 18.85 5.27
C PHE A 442 -7.91 20.06 6.13
N LYS A 443 -8.65 21.17 5.97
CA LYS A 443 -8.44 22.39 6.75
C LYS A 443 -8.42 22.12 8.26
N ASP A 444 -9.39 21.34 8.72
CA ASP A 444 -9.59 20.99 10.13
C ASP A 444 -8.74 19.79 10.61
N SER A 445 -7.79 19.31 9.78
CA SER A 445 -6.96 18.11 10.06
C SER A 445 -7.77 16.82 10.27
N ASN A 446 -8.96 16.75 9.67
CA ASN A 446 -9.87 15.61 9.78
C ASN A 446 -9.63 14.61 8.63
N TYR A 447 -8.75 13.63 8.86
CA TYR A 447 -8.47 12.57 7.90
C TYR A 447 -9.47 11.41 7.93
N PHE A 448 -10.14 11.23 9.07
CA PHE A 448 -11.27 10.30 9.23
C PHE A 448 -12.51 11.11 9.61
N PHE A 449 -13.62 10.79 8.99
CA PHE A 449 -14.86 11.56 9.11
C PHE A 449 -16.05 10.61 9.31
N LYS A 450 -17.01 11.01 10.15
CA LYS A 450 -18.21 10.21 10.37
C LYS A 450 -19.10 10.29 9.14
N GLN A 451 -19.82 9.21 8.85
CA GLN A 451 -20.74 9.12 7.72
C GLN A 451 -21.70 10.33 7.65
N ARG A 452 -22.28 10.73 8.79
CA ARG A 452 -23.21 11.86 8.89
C ARG A 452 -22.59 13.19 8.45
N ASP A 453 -21.31 13.41 8.71
CA ASP A 453 -20.64 14.67 8.39
C ASP A 453 -20.45 14.78 6.87
N ILE A 454 -20.05 13.69 6.21
CA ILE A 454 -19.89 13.62 4.75
C ILE A 454 -21.24 13.73 4.04
N GLU A 455 -22.25 13.02 4.54
CA GLU A 455 -23.61 13.13 4.03
C GLU A 455 -24.12 14.57 4.12
N GLY A 456 -23.75 15.29 5.20
CA GLY A 456 -23.98 16.72 5.33
C GLY A 456 -23.33 17.53 4.21
N TYR A 457 -22.04 17.33 3.94
CA TYR A 457 -21.35 18.01 2.84
C TYR A 457 -21.94 17.68 1.46
N ILE A 458 -22.26 16.40 1.21
CA ILE A 458 -22.88 15.96 -0.04
C ILE A 458 -24.26 16.59 -0.21
N LYS A 459 -25.06 16.62 0.86
CA LYS A 459 -26.38 17.24 0.88
C LYS A 459 -26.29 18.74 0.56
N ASP A 460 -25.33 19.43 1.17
CA ASP A 460 -25.12 20.87 0.98
C ASP A 460 -24.64 21.21 -0.43
N TYR A 461 -23.88 20.32 -1.07
CA TYR A 461 -23.50 20.46 -2.47
C TYR A 461 -24.69 20.21 -3.41
N ILE A 462 -25.38 19.06 -3.25
CA ILE A 462 -26.45 18.63 -4.17
C ILE A 462 -27.62 19.61 -4.15
N ARG A 463 -27.98 20.18 -2.99
CA ARG A 463 -29.10 21.15 -2.89
C ARG A 463 -28.90 22.41 -3.75
N ASN A 464 -27.66 22.72 -4.14
CA ASN A 464 -27.31 23.90 -4.93
C ASN A 464 -27.27 23.64 -6.44
N LEU A 465 -27.58 22.42 -6.89
CA LEU A 465 -27.61 22.07 -8.31
C LEU A 465 -28.91 22.53 -9.01
N PRO A 466 -28.89 22.86 -10.32
CA PRO A 466 -30.03 23.45 -11.03
C PRO A 466 -31.34 22.63 -11.04
N GLU A 467 -31.28 21.33 -10.79
CA GLU A 467 -32.43 20.41 -10.76
C GLU A 467 -32.57 19.70 -9.40
N ALA A 468 -31.97 20.25 -8.34
CA ALA A 468 -31.96 19.63 -7.04
C ALA A 468 -33.36 19.58 -6.42
N LYS A 469 -33.69 18.45 -5.79
CA LYS A 469 -34.86 18.37 -4.90
C LYS A 469 -34.62 19.30 -3.71
N THR A 470 -35.64 20.04 -3.30
CA THR A 470 -35.58 20.93 -2.14
C THR A 470 -36.08 20.27 -0.85
N ASP A 471 -36.69 19.09 -0.97
CA ASP A 471 -37.21 18.32 0.16
C ASP A 471 -36.06 17.77 1.04
N PRO A 472 -36.03 18.07 2.37
CA PRO A 472 -34.94 17.67 3.25
C PRO A 472 -34.74 16.16 3.40
N ASP A 473 -35.82 15.38 3.35
CA ASP A 473 -35.78 13.91 3.49
C ASP A 473 -35.29 13.26 2.21
N ALA A 474 -35.76 13.72 1.05
CA ALA A 474 -35.26 13.29 -0.24
C ALA A 474 -33.77 13.61 -0.40
N LEU A 475 -33.32 14.80 0.00
CA LEU A 475 -31.91 15.18 -0.01
C LEU A 475 -31.06 14.30 0.92
N ARG A 476 -31.60 13.87 2.06
CA ARG A 476 -30.89 12.95 2.97
C ARG A 476 -30.67 11.60 2.30
N VAL A 477 -31.72 11.03 1.70
CA VAL A 477 -31.63 9.76 0.96
C VAL A 477 -30.68 9.88 -0.23
N ASP A 478 -30.77 10.98 -0.98
CA ASP A 478 -29.88 11.23 -2.12
C ASP A 478 -28.41 11.34 -1.65
N SER A 479 -28.14 12.00 -0.52
CA SER A 479 -26.76 12.14 0.02
C SER A 479 -26.13 10.82 0.46
N GLU A 480 -26.89 9.95 1.14
CA GLU A 480 -26.45 8.60 1.52
C GLU A 480 -26.17 7.75 0.29
N THR A 481 -27.06 7.83 -0.70
CA THR A 481 -26.93 7.10 -1.96
C THR A 481 -25.68 7.55 -2.75
N VAL A 482 -25.45 8.87 -2.83
CA VAL A 482 -24.28 9.45 -3.49
C VAL A 482 -22.97 9.04 -2.81
N LEU A 483 -22.93 9.04 -1.47
CA LEU A 483 -21.76 8.56 -0.72
C LEU A 483 -21.43 7.11 -1.08
N LYS A 484 -22.43 6.22 -1.04
CA LYS A 484 -22.28 4.81 -1.43
C LYS A 484 -21.90 4.67 -2.90
N SER A 485 -22.40 5.53 -3.79
CA SER A 485 -21.99 5.58 -5.20
C SER A 485 -20.52 5.96 -5.37
N ILE A 486 -20.01 6.97 -4.65
CA ILE A 486 -18.59 7.35 -4.70
C ILE A 486 -17.69 6.19 -4.25
N GLU A 487 -18.08 5.56 -3.13
CA GLU A 487 -17.36 4.45 -2.53
C GLU A 487 -17.31 3.23 -3.47
N ALA A 488 -18.48 2.84 -3.98
CA ALA A 488 -18.64 1.68 -4.84
C ALA A 488 -18.06 1.91 -6.24
N GLN A 489 -18.24 3.07 -6.87
CA GLN A 489 -17.87 3.27 -8.28
C GLN A 489 -16.39 3.61 -8.46
N HIS A 490 -15.83 4.43 -7.57
CA HIS A 490 -14.52 5.03 -7.79
C HIS A 490 -13.50 4.68 -6.70
N GLY A 491 -13.96 4.32 -5.50
CA GLY A 491 -13.07 4.01 -4.38
C GLY A 491 -12.21 5.20 -3.95
N LEU A 492 -12.67 6.43 -4.21
CA LEU A 492 -12.01 7.67 -3.81
C LEU A 492 -12.28 8.00 -2.34
N LEU A 493 -13.49 7.72 -1.87
CA LEU A 493 -13.85 7.63 -0.47
C LEU A 493 -14.04 6.16 -0.10
N VAL A 494 -13.63 5.76 1.10
CA VAL A 494 -13.72 4.37 1.60
C VAL A 494 -14.11 4.33 3.07
N GLU A 495 -14.94 3.36 3.45
CA GLU A 495 -15.27 3.08 4.85
C GLU A 495 -14.09 2.37 5.55
N ARG A 496 -13.54 2.97 6.60
CA ARG A 496 -12.34 2.51 7.34
C ARG A 496 -12.67 1.75 8.63
N ALA A 497 -13.86 2.02 9.15
CA ALA A 497 -14.55 1.36 10.24
C ALA A 497 -16.04 1.70 10.11
N ARG A 498 -16.91 1.00 10.83
CA ARG A 498 -18.36 1.13 10.66
C ARG A 498 -18.83 2.58 10.85
N GLY A 499 -19.34 3.20 9.80
CA GLY A 499 -19.80 4.60 9.77
C GLY A 499 -18.67 5.64 9.83
N ILE A 500 -17.42 5.25 9.60
CA ILE A 500 -16.25 6.12 9.57
C ILE A 500 -15.55 5.96 8.22
N TYR A 501 -15.37 7.07 7.54
CA TYR A 501 -14.82 7.13 6.19
C TYR A 501 -13.51 7.92 6.16
N SER A 502 -12.76 7.76 5.07
CA SER A 502 -11.65 8.63 4.69
C SER A 502 -11.54 8.70 3.16
N PHE A 503 -10.69 9.59 2.65
CA PHE A 503 -10.13 9.38 1.31
C PHE A 503 -9.34 8.06 1.27
N SER A 504 -9.35 7.36 0.14
CA SER A 504 -8.62 6.10 -0.01
C SER A 504 -7.11 6.25 0.11
N HIS A 505 -6.61 7.41 -0.32
CA HIS A 505 -5.22 7.82 -0.24
C HIS A 505 -5.14 9.30 0.16
N LEU A 506 -4.12 9.66 0.92
CA LEU A 506 -3.86 11.05 1.30
C LEU A 506 -3.58 11.89 0.06
N THR A 507 -2.84 11.37 -0.92
CA THR A 507 -2.57 12.05 -2.19
C THR A 507 -3.85 12.56 -2.87
N PHE A 508 -4.97 11.82 -2.78
CA PHE A 508 -6.25 12.29 -3.32
C PHE A 508 -6.87 13.40 -2.46
N HIS A 509 -6.78 13.29 -1.13
CA HIS A 509 -7.21 14.36 -0.22
C HIS A 509 -6.45 15.66 -0.48
N GLU A 510 -5.12 15.59 -0.63
CA GLU A 510 -4.24 16.73 -0.96
C GLU A 510 -4.57 17.30 -2.36
N TYR A 511 -4.77 16.45 -3.36
CA TYR A 511 -5.13 16.87 -4.72
C TYR A 511 -6.46 17.60 -4.78
N PHE A 512 -7.52 17.02 -4.20
CA PHE A 512 -8.85 17.63 -4.24
C PHE A 512 -8.88 18.92 -3.44
N THR A 513 -8.10 19.03 -2.35
CA THR A 513 -7.88 20.27 -1.60
C THR A 513 -7.20 21.33 -2.48
N ALA A 514 -6.12 20.98 -3.17
CA ALA A 514 -5.43 21.90 -4.09
C ALA A 514 -6.35 22.35 -5.23
N ARG A 515 -7.18 21.45 -5.76
CA ARG A 515 -8.16 21.72 -6.80
C ARG A 515 -9.24 22.70 -6.33
N GLU A 516 -9.76 22.55 -5.11
CA GLU A 516 -10.73 23.52 -4.53
C GLU A 516 -10.13 24.91 -4.40
N ILE A 517 -8.87 25.01 -3.96
CA ILE A 517 -8.17 26.29 -3.84
C ILE A 517 -8.08 27.02 -5.20
N VAL A 518 -7.88 26.26 -6.28
CA VAL A 518 -7.67 26.82 -7.62
C VAL A 518 -8.98 27.10 -8.35
N TYR A 519 -9.94 26.18 -8.30
CA TYR A 519 -11.16 26.23 -9.11
C TYR A 519 -12.44 26.54 -8.31
N GLY A 520 -12.35 26.59 -6.98
CA GLY A 520 -13.47 26.93 -6.11
C GLY A 520 -13.95 28.38 -6.28
N SER A 521 -15.02 28.70 -5.57
CA SER A 521 -15.76 29.97 -5.74
C SER A 521 -14.96 31.25 -5.42
N SER A 522 -13.95 31.17 -4.54
CA SER A 522 -13.14 32.32 -4.13
C SER A 522 -11.64 31.99 -4.06
N GLN A 523 -10.99 31.93 -5.23
CA GLN A 523 -9.56 31.65 -5.35
C GLN A 523 -8.72 32.61 -4.49
N GLU A 524 -8.99 33.93 -4.50
CA GLU A 524 -8.16 34.90 -3.79
C GLU A 524 -8.14 34.65 -2.27
N ASN A 525 -9.30 34.38 -1.66
CA ASN A 525 -9.38 34.09 -0.23
C ASN A 525 -8.78 32.72 0.09
N ALA A 526 -8.99 31.72 -0.78
CA ALA A 526 -8.39 30.39 -0.61
C ALA A 526 -6.85 30.45 -0.64
N LEU A 527 -6.25 31.25 -1.53
CA LEU A 527 -4.80 31.46 -1.57
C LEU A 527 -4.25 32.15 -0.32
N LYS A 528 -4.98 33.13 0.25
CA LYS A 528 -4.61 33.76 1.52
C LYS A 528 -4.64 32.77 2.68
N ILE A 529 -5.69 31.94 2.74
CA ILE A 529 -5.80 30.88 3.74
C ILE A 529 -4.67 29.87 3.57
N LEU A 530 -4.40 29.41 2.34
CA LEU A 530 -3.31 28.48 2.06
C LEU A 530 -1.97 29.06 2.53
N ALA A 531 -1.66 30.31 2.20
CA ALA A 531 -0.42 30.96 2.61
C ALA A 531 -0.24 31.02 4.14
N SER A 532 -1.32 31.12 4.91
CA SER A 532 -1.24 31.08 6.39
C SER A 532 -0.75 29.74 6.94
N TYR A 533 -0.83 28.67 6.15
CA TYR A 533 -0.36 27.33 6.49
C TYR A 533 1.07 27.03 6.05
N ILE A 534 1.85 28.03 5.61
CA ILE A 534 3.19 27.83 5.03
C ILE A 534 4.18 27.09 5.96
N SER A 535 4.03 27.22 7.27
CA SER A 535 4.88 26.58 8.28
C SER A 535 4.41 25.16 8.66
N GLU A 536 3.26 24.72 8.16
CA GLU A 536 2.69 23.40 8.48
C GLU A 536 3.13 22.34 7.45
N LYS A 537 3.96 21.38 7.88
CA LYS A 537 4.50 20.31 7.02
C LYS A 537 3.43 19.55 6.21
N ARG A 538 2.23 19.34 6.78
CA ARG A 538 1.13 18.61 6.13
C ARG A 538 0.60 19.30 4.86
N TRP A 539 0.72 20.62 4.75
CA TRP A 539 0.24 21.38 3.59
C TRP A 539 1.24 21.39 2.44
N ARG A 540 2.45 20.87 2.65
CA ARG A 540 3.55 20.96 1.68
C ARG A 540 3.15 20.44 0.29
N GLU A 541 2.46 19.30 0.19
CA GLU A 541 2.03 18.79 -1.13
C GLU A 541 0.92 19.64 -1.73
N VAL A 542 -0.02 20.14 -0.91
CA VAL A 542 -1.10 21.02 -1.37
C VAL A 542 -0.51 22.26 -2.03
N PHE A 543 0.49 22.91 -1.43
CA PHE A 543 1.21 24.03 -2.06
C PHE A 543 1.80 23.67 -3.42
N LEU A 544 2.50 22.53 -3.52
CA LEU A 544 3.16 22.10 -4.75
C LEU A 544 2.15 21.76 -5.85
N LEU A 545 0.99 21.18 -5.49
CA LEU A 545 -0.09 20.88 -6.41
C LEU A 545 -0.80 22.16 -6.86
N THR A 546 -1.08 23.09 -5.94
CA THR A 546 -1.72 24.36 -6.25
C THR A 546 -0.90 25.18 -7.25
N VAL A 547 0.42 25.32 -7.07
CA VAL A 547 1.27 26.04 -8.05
C VAL A 547 1.36 25.35 -9.41
N GLY A 548 1.25 24.02 -9.44
CA GLY A 548 1.17 23.24 -10.68
C GLY A 548 -0.18 23.41 -11.41
N MET A 549 -1.25 23.69 -10.68
CA MET A 549 -2.60 23.89 -11.25
C MET A 549 -2.90 25.33 -11.66
N LEU A 550 -2.30 26.31 -10.99
CA LEU A 550 -2.51 27.73 -11.26
C LEU A 550 -2.01 28.13 -12.66
N LYS A 551 -2.75 29.03 -13.32
CA LYS A 551 -2.29 29.67 -14.56
C LYS A 551 -1.09 30.59 -14.34
N SER A 552 -1.04 31.24 -13.19
CA SER A 552 0.11 32.03 -12.69
C SER A 552 0.20 31.84 -11.18
N ALA A 553 1.40 31.50 -10.69
CA ALA A 553 1.65 31.32 -9.26
C ALA A 553 2.05 32.61 -8.54
N ASP A 554 2.21 33.73 -9.25
CA ASP A 554 2.70 35.02 -8.73
C ASP A 554 2.05 35.41 -7.40
N LYS A 555 0.71 35.43 -7.37
CA LYS A 555 -0.04 35.86 -6.19
C LYS A 555 0.20 34.96 -4.99
N LEU A 556 0.22 33.64 -5.18
CA LEU A 556 0.46 32.69 -4.10
C LEU A 556 1.89 32.82 -3.58
N LEU A 557 2.89 32.89 -4.47
CA LEU A 557 4.30 33.01 -4.09
C LEU A 557 4.57 34.30 -3.30
N GLN A 558 3.96 35.43 -3.70
CA GLN A 558 4.04 36.68 -2.93
C GLN A 558 3.38 36.57 -1.56
N LEU A 559 2.21 35.93 -1.47
CA LEU A 559 1.54 35.69 -0.18
C LEU A 559 2.38 34.77 0.73
N MET A 560 2.97 33.71 0.17
CA MET A 560 3.90 32.83 0.88
C MET A 560 5.09 33.61 1.43
N LYS A 561 5.74 34.44 0.60
CA LYS A 561 6.86 35.28 1.02
C LYS A 561 6.47 36.24 2.14
N GLN A 562 5.33 36.91 2.00
CA GLN A 562 4.82 37.82 3.03
C GLN A 562 4.59 37.10 4.38
N GLN A 563 4.00 35.90 4.36
CA GLN A 563 3.77 35.11 5.58
C GLN A 563 5.08 34.63 6.20
N ILE A 564 6.04 34.19 5.38
CA ILE A 564 7.38 33.81 5.79
C ILE A 564 8.09 34.97 6.51
N ASP A 565 8.08 36.16 5.91
CA ASP A 565 8.74 37.34 6.49
C ASP A 565 8.06 37.75 7.81
N THR A 566 6.73 37.79 7.81
CA THR A 566 5.94 38.14 9.00
C THR A 566 6.23 37.19 10.18
N SER A 567 6.54 35.92 9.91
CA SER A 567 6.83 34.92 10.95
C SER A 567 8.03 35.25 11.84
N LEU A 568 9.02 36.01 11.31
CA LEU A 568 10.21 36.43 12.05
C LEU A 568 10.22 37.91 12.42
N ALA A 569 9.32 38.73 11.88
CA ALA A 569 9.34 40.18 12.06
C ALA A 569 9.31 40.64 13.54
N GLY A 570 8.66 39.86 14.41
CA GLY A 570 8.54 40.18 15.84
C GLY A 570 9.74 39.79 16.71
N ASP A 571 10.70 38.97 16.23
CA ASP A 571 11.83 38.49 17.02
C ASP A 571 13.12 39.24 16.69
N GLN A 572 13.47 40.24 17.52
CA GLN A 572 14.64 41.09 17.32
C GLN A 572 15.96 40.29 17.23
N LYS A 573 16.07 39.17 17.96
CA LYS A 573 17.30 38.38 18.02
C LYS A 573 17.50 37.58 16.73
N LEU A 574 16.42 37.00 16.21
CA LEU A 574 16.45 36.34 14.90
C LEU A 574 16.65 37.35 13.77
N GLN A 575 16.12 38.57 13.88
CA GLN A 575 16.42 39.64 12.90
C GLN A 575 17.90 40.04 12.91
N GLN A 576 18.51 40.22 14.09
CA GLN A 576 19.95 40.49 14.20
C GLN A 576 20.80 39.35 13.59
N PHE A 577 20.36 38.10 13.78
CA PHE A 577 21.01 36.96 13.15
C PHE A 577 20.92 37.00 11.62
N LEU A 578 19.75 37.31 11.05
CA LEU A 578 19.60 37.47 9.59
C LEU A 578 20.41 38.66 9.05
N THR A 579 20.50 39.77 9.80
CA THR A 579 21.39 40.90 9.48
C THR A 579 22.84 40.46 9.44
N TRP A 580 23.30 39.70 10.43
CA TRP A 580 24.65 39.16 10.45
C TRP A 580 24.92 38.22 9.24
N ILE A 581 23.96 37.35 8.89
CA ILE A 581 24.09 36.50 7.68
C ILE A 581 24.26 37.40 6.44
N GLN A 582 23.43 38.44 6.31
CA GLN A 582 23.51 39.36 5.17
C GLN A 582 24.85 40.10 5.11
N GLU A 583 25.36 40.60 6.23
CA GLU A 583 26.68 41.25 6.32
C GLU A 583 27.81 40.29 5.93
N LYS A 584 27.74 39.05 6.43
CA LYS A 584 28.69 37.98 6.09
C LYS A 584 28.68 37.66 4.60
N VAL A 585 27.50 37.58 3.98
CA VAL A 585 27.40 37.34 2.53
C VAL A 585 27.95 38.53 1.74
N CYS A 586 27.65 39.77 2.15
CA CYS A 586 28.16 40.98 1.49
C CYS A 586 29.67 41.15 1.59
N SER A 587 30.32 40.59 2.61
CA SER A 587 31.78 40.65 2.75
C SER A 587 32.53 39.66 1.85
N MET A 588 31.83 38.85 1.05
CA MET A 588 32.42 37.77 0.27
C MET A 588 32.42 38.05 -1.23
N GLU A 589 33.54 37.77 -1.88
CA GLU A 589 33.60 37.68 -3.34
C GLU A 589 33.07 36.31 -3.78
N THR A 590 31.89 36.30 -4.41
CA THR A 590 31.21 35.08 -4.84
C THR A 590 30.59 35.25 -6.23
N GLN A 591 30.66 34.18 -7.04
CA GLN A 591 29.99 34.09 -8.34
C GLN A 591 28.57 33.50 -8.23
N TYR A 592 28.20 33.01 -7.04
CA TYR A 592 26.89 32.44 -6.75
C TYR A 592 25.88 33.53 -6.36
N LYS A 593 24.59 33.30 -6.62
CA LYS A 593 23.52 34.21 -6.17
C LYS A 593 23.52 34.34 -4.64
N LEU A 594 23.37 35.57 -4.14
CA LEU A 594 23.47 35.88 -2.71
C LEU A 594 22.46 35.11 -1.85
N ALA A 595 21.25 34.87 -2.36
CA ALA A 595 20.23 34.08 -1.65
C ALA A 595 20.66 32.63 -1.36
N ALA A 596 21.39 31.98 -2.28
CA ALA A 596 21.93 30.64 -2.07
C ALA A 596 22.98 30.65 -0.96
N VAL A 597 23.83 31.69 -0.92
CA VAL A 597 24.85 31.86 0.12
C VAL A 597 24.22 32.13 1.49
N ARG A 598 23.15 32.93 1.56
CA ARG A 598 22.39 33.13 2.81
C ARG A 598 21.79 31.83 3.31
N ALA A 599 21.22 31.03 2.41
CA ALA A 599 20.64 29.73 2.74
C ALA A 599 21.70 28.76 3.29
N PHE A 600 22.90 28.76 2.71
CA PHE A 600 24.04 28.00 3.21
C PHE A 600 24.39 28.35 4.65
N TYR A 601 24.58 29.64 4.98
CA TYR A 601 24.92 30.04 6.35
C TYR A 601 23.76 29.84 7.33
N LEU A 602 22.52 30.05 6.91
CA LEU A 602 21.35 29.74 7.74
C LEU A 602 21.29 28.25 8.09
N TYR A 603 21.46 27.38 7.09
CA TYR A 603 21.49 25.93 7.30
C TYR A 603 22.62 25.50 8.23
N LEU A 604 23.82 26.04 8.01
CA LEU A 604 25.00 25.75 8.83
C LEU A 604 24.73 25.98 10.31
N TYR A 605 24.10 27.10 10.68
CA TYR A 605 23.73 27.38 12.07
C TYR A 605 22.57 26.53 12.57
N ILE A 606 21.51 26.30 11.77
CA ILE A 606 20.41 25.39 12.12
C ILE A 606 20.95 24.00 12.48
N SER A 607 21.91 23.53 11.70
CA SER A 607 22.51 22.23 11.85
C SER A 607 23.34 22.07 13.14
N LEU A 608 23.83 23.18 13.72
CA LEU A 608 24.58 23.19 14.99
C LEU A 608 23.70 23.05 16.23
N PHE A 609 22.38 23.26 16.16
CA PHE A 609 21.50 23.26 17.35
C PHE A 609 20.25 22.39 17.28
N LEU A 610 19.94 21.74 16.15
CA LEU A 610 18.81 20.78 16.00
C LEU A 610 19.03 19.44 16.73
N ASP A 611 19.91 19.40 17.72
CA ASP A 611 20.38 18.20 18.38
C ASP A 611 19.34 17.64 19.38
N ARG A 612 18.32 16.94 18.86
CA ARG A 612 17.40 16.12 19.69
C ARG A 612 17.18 14.69 19.18
N SER A 613 17.85 14.26 18.11
CA SER A 613 17.99 12.83 17.80
C SER A 613 19.41 12.55 17.31
N LEU A 614 20.28 12.20 18.25
CA LEU A 614 21.70 11.92 18.03
C LEU A 614 21.97 10.81 16.98
N ASP A 615 21.00 10.02 16.55
CA ASP A 615 21.19 8.97 15.53
C ASP A 615 21.14 9.49 14.07
N ARG A 616 20.14 10.29 13.69
CA ARG A 616 19.91 10.64 12.26
C ARG A 616 20.82 11.76 11.74
N SER A 617 21.19 12.73 12.59
CA SER A 617 22.13 13.79 12.25
C SER A 617 23.56 13.24 12.12
N PHE A 618 23.90 12.26 12.96
CA PHE A 618 25.23 11.70 13.09
C PHE A 618 25.59 10.74 11.94
N GLU A 619 24.67 9.87 11.51
CA GLU A 619 24.82 9.09 10.27
C GLU A 619 24.93 9.99 9.02
N PHE A 620 24.19 11.10 9.00
CA PHE A 620 24.21 12.06 7.89
C PHE A 620 25.56 12.80 7.78
N TYR A 621 26.13 13.23 8.90
CA TYR A 621 27.44 13.88 8.93
C TYR A 621 28.59 12.91 8.65
N ILE A 622 28.49 11.64 9.09
CA ILE A 622 29.43 10.58 8.70
C ILE A 622 29.32 10.24 7.21
N SER A 623 28.10 10.15 6.67
CA SER A 623 27.90 9.92 5.24
C SER A 623 28.50 11.05 4.40
N LEU A 624 28.38 12.30 4.87
CA LEU A 624 28.99 13.47 4.26
C LEU A 624 30.52 13.45 4.33
N SER A 625 31.10 13.11 5.49
CA SER A 625 32.56 13.07 5.65
C SER A 625 33.23 11.93 4.87
N LEU A 626 32.60 10.74 4.82
CA LEU A 626 33.09 9.58 4.08
C LEU A 626 32.98 9.77 2.57
N SER A 627 31.96 10.49 2.09
CA SER A 627 31.76 10.78 0.66
C SER A 627 32.69 11.88 0.12
N LEU A 628 33.29 12.70 1.00
CA LEU A 628 34.27 13.74 0.66
C LEU A 628 35.72 13.22 0.55
N SER A 629 35.95 11.91 0.56
CA SER A 629 37.28 11.33 0.28
C SER A 629 37.67 11.49 -1.20
N PRO A 630 38.97 11.70 -1.55
CA PRO A 630 39.40 11.90 -2.94
C PRO A 630 39.10 10.74 -3.90
N LEU A 631 38.77 9.55 -3.37
CA LEU A 631 38.60 8.31 -4.14
C LEU A 631 37.13 7.94 -4.44
N SER A 632 36.15 8.68 -3.92
CA SER A 632 34.72 8.32 -4.02
C SER A 632 33.81 9.39 -4.65
N LEU A 633 34.39 10.41 -5.27
CA LEU A 633 33.72 11.65 -5.71
C LEU A 633 32.83 11.49 -6.97
N ASP A 634 32.20 10.33 -7.17
CA ASP A 634 31.40 10.06 -8.37
C ASP A 634 29.95 9.62 -8.11
N ARG A 635 29.51 9.25 -6.89
CA ARG A 635 28.11 8.76 -6.71
C ARG A 635 27.31 9.13 -5.45
N THR A 636 27.85 9.76 -4.41
CA THR A 636 27.12 9.84 -3.11
C THR A 636 27.20 11.13 -2.31
N LEU A 637 27.52 12.30 -2.90
CA LEU A 637 27.25 13.60 -2.26
C LEU A 637 25.75 13.93 -2.30
N SER A 638 24.97 13.23 -1.48
CA SER A 638 23.54 13.46 -1.19
C SER A 638 23.19 14.17 0.14
N PRO A 639 24.09 14.67 1.01
CA PRO A 639 23.68 15.40 2.23
C PRO A 639 23.43 16.90 2.04
N LEU A 640 23.10 17.37 0.84
CA LEU A 640 22.65 18.74 0.60
C LEU A 640 21.49 18.73 -0.38
N SER A 641 20.38 18.10 0.02
CA SER A 641 19.14 18.17 -0.77
C SER A 641 18.59 19.61 -0.87
N LEU A 642 18.98 20.49 0.04
CA LEU A 642 18.70 21.92 -0.02
C LEU A 642 19.57 22.63 -1.07
N ASP A 643 20.88 22.35 -1.08
CA ASP A 643 21.85 22.96 -1.99
C ASP A 643 21.58 22.52 -3.43
N ARG A 644 21.22 21.26 -3.72
CA ARG A 644 20.82 20.90 -5.10
C ARG A 644 19.52 21.57 -5.58
N SER A 645 18.55 21.83 -4.69
CA SER A 645 17.30 22.50 -5.07
C SER A 645 17.53 23.99 -5.29
N LEU A 646 18.14 24.68 -4.32
CA LEU A 646 18.47 26.10 -4.41
C LEU A 646 19.55 26.40 -5.45
N ASP A 647 20.64 25.62 -5.53
CA ASP A 647 21.73 25.83 -6.49
C ASP A 647 21.29 25.55 -7.94
N ARG A 648 20.44 24.54 -8.20
CA ARG A 648 19.86 24.35 -9.55
C ARG A 648 18.97 25.53 -9.98
N THR A 649 18.33 26.21 -9.03
CA THR A 649 17.41 27.32 -9.29
C THR A 649 18.12 28.66 -9.38
N LEU A 650 19.18 28.82 -8.59
CA LEU A 650 19.86 30.07 -8.38
C LEU A 650 21.22 30.14 -9.11
N SER A 651 21.63 29.11 -9.86
CA SER A 651 22.92 29.11 -10.58
C SER A 651 22.80 29.09 -12.12
N PRO A 652 23.63 29.85 -12.86
CA PRO A 652 23.95 29.62 -14.27
C PRO A 652 25.14 28.65 -14.49
N LEU A 653 25.81 28.17 -13.43
CA LEU A 653 27.00 27.32 -13.45
C LEU A 653 26.77 26.08 -12.56
N SER A 654 26.60 24.91 -13.17
CA SER A 654 26.60 23.63 -12.44
C SER A 654 27.81 23.53 -11.51
N LEU A 655 27.61 23.15 -10.24
CA LEU A 655 28.65 22.75 -9.27
C LEU A 655 29.87 22.08 -9.97
N ASP A 656 30.90 22.85 -10.32
CA ASP A 656 32.10 22.32 -10.94
C ASP A 656 32.99 21.59 -9.90
N ARG A 657 33.80 20.63 -10.36
CA ARG A 657 34.54 19.62 -9.57
C ARG A 657 35.75 20.17 -8.79
N SER A 658 35.82 21.47 -8.49
CA SER A 658 37.00 22.06 -7.85
C SER A 658 36.89 22.13 -6.31
N LEU A 659 37.92 21.63 -5.63
CA LEU A 659 38.15 21.61 -4.17
C LEU A 659 38.54 23.01 -3.61
N ASP A 660 38.02 24.11 -4.16
CA ASP A 660 38.47 25.46 -3.77
C ASP A 660 37.36 26.53 -3.84
N ARG A 661 36.15 26.17 -3.40
CA ARG A 661 35.02 27.10 -3.45
C ARG A 661 35.05 28.11 -2.31
N PRO A 662 34.43 29.29 -2.51
CA PRO A 662 33.64 30.03 -1.53
C PRO A 662 33.80 29.70 -0.05
N PHE A 663 33.10 28.61 0.22
CA PHE A 663 32.42 28.27 1.45
C PHE A 663 32.84 26.89 1.95
N ASP A 664 33.65 26.13 1.18
CA ASP A 664 34.13 24.80 1.55
C ASP A 664 34.88 24.87 2.89
N LEU A 665 35.75 25.88 3.04
CA LEU A 665 36.45 26.15 4.30
C LEU A 665 35.48 26.38 5.48
N ASP A 666 34.42 27.15 5.28
CA ASP A 666 33.43 27.45 6.33
C ASP A 666 32.59 26.22 6.67
N LEU A 667 32.26 25.41 5.66
CA LEU A 667 31.55 24.13 5.82
C LEU A 667 32.39 23.14 6.64
N TYR A 668 33.63 22.89 6.24
CA TYR A 668 34.50 21.91 6.92
C TYR A 668 34.82 22.31 8.36
N LEU A 669 35.06 23.60 8.61
CA LEU A 669 35.25 24.12 9.97
C LEU A 669 34.00 23.90 10.84
N SER A 670 32.82 24.17 10.29
CA SER A 670 31.55 24.03 11.02
C SER A 670 31.16 22.57 11.25
N LEU A 671 31.45 21.68 10.30
CA LEU A 671 31.33 20.23 10.48
C LEU A 671 32.26 19.73 11.59
N SER A 672 33.52 20.16 11.56
CA SER A 672 34.52 19.79 12.59
C SER A 672 34.07 20.27 13.98
N LEU A 673 33.52 21.48 14.07
CA LEU A 673 32.99 22.03 15.31
C LEU A 673 31.78 21.24 15.83
N SER A 674 30.81 20.97 14.96
CA SER A 674 29.59 20.21 15.30
C SER A 674 29.93 18.82 15.85
N LEU A 675 30.73 18.06 15.09
CA LEU A 675 31.17 16.71 15.47
C LEU A 675 31.95 16.71 16.79
N SER A 676 32.77 17.73 17.03
CA SER A 676 33.55 17.85 18.27
C SER A 676 32.67 18.11 19.49
N PHE A 677 31.63 18.95 19.35
CA PHE A 677 30.63 19.12 20.41
C PHE A 677 29.84 17.83 20.66
N SER A 678 29.36 17.15 19.61
CA SER A 678 28.66 15.86 19.76
C SER A 678 29.54 14.81 20.43
N LEU A 679 30.83 14.73 20.08
CA LEU A 679 31.80 13.83 20.73
C LEU A 679 32.03 14.18 22.21
N SER A 680 32.09 15.47 22.55
CA SER A 680 32.24 15.89 23.95
C SER A 680 30.98 15.67 24.81
N LEU A 681 29.79 15.63 24.21
CA LEU A 681 28.50 15.46 24.91
C LEU A 681 28.00 14.00 24.95
N SER A 682 28.52 13.13 24.09
CA SER A 682 28.05 11.74 23.94
C SER A 682 28.66 10.80 24.98
N PHE A 683 27.99 10.64 26.12
CA PHE A 683 28.33 9.61 27.11
C PHE A 683 27.25 8.55 27.33
N SER A 684 26.15 8.59 26.58
CA SER A 684 24.97 7.72 26.81
C SER A 684 24.60 6.78 25.66
N LEU A 685 25.39 6.67 24.60
CA LEU A 685 25.03 5.89 23.40
C LEU A 685 26.22 5.05 22.95
N ASP A 686 25.97 3.79 22.56
CA ASP A 686 26.92 2.82 21.97
C ASP A 686 27.44 3.31 20.59
N LEU A 687 28.07 4.48 20.54
CA LEU A 687 28.58 5.10 19.32
C LEU A 687 30.02 4.65 19.05
N ASP A 688 30.34 4.38 17.78
CA ASP A 688 31.67 4.01 17.28
C ASP A 688 32.64 5.22 17.31
N LEU A 689 33.07 5.62 18.52
CA LEU A 689 33.96 6.76 18.81
C LEU A 689 35.23 6.76 17.94
N GLU A 690 35.75 5.55 17.69
CA GLU A 690 36.49 5.10 16.51
C GLU A 690 36.39 5.99 15.25
N SER A 691 35.32 5.70 14.51
CA SER A 691 34.97 6.27 13.22
C SER A 691 34.74 7.79 13.27
N PHE A 692 34.19 8.30 14.37
CA PHE A 692 33.92 9.73 14.53
C PHE A 692 35.18 10.55 14.77
N SER A 693 36.10 10.07 15.62
CA SER A 693 37.38 10.75 15.83
C SER A 693 38.22 10.76 14.56
N GLN A 694 38.22 9.66 13.79
CA GLN A 694 38.82 9.64 12.45
C GLN A 694 38.21 10.68 11.52
N THR A 695 36.89 10.81 11.55
CA THR A 695 36.15 11.75 10.71
C THR A 695 36.57 13.19 11.00
N VAL A 696 36.59 13.60 12.27
CA VAL A 696 37.03 14.94 12.67
C VAL A 696 38.44 15.21 12.16
N SER A 697 39.38 14.28 12.39
CA SER A 697 40.77 14.42 11.91
C SER A 697 40.84 14.56 10.39
N ARG A 698 40.13 13.72 9.62
CA ARG A 698 40.10 13.79 8.15
C ARG A 698 39.52 15.12 7.65
N THR A 699 38.40 15.56 8.21
CA THR A 699 37.76 16.84 7.85
C THR A 699 38.70 18.01 8.14
N PHE A 700 39.45 17.95 9.24
CA PHE A 700 40.42 18.96 9.62
C PHE A 700 41.67 18.96 8.72
N GLU A 701 42.14 17.78 8.29
CA GLU A 701 43.22 17.65 7.31
C GLU A 701 42.84 18.21 5.94
N GLN A 702 41.61 17.93 5.49
CA GLN A 702 41.06 18.51 4.27
C GLN A 702 41.00 20.03 4.38
N THR A 703 40.57 20.55 5.53
CA THR A 703 40.54 22.00 5.81
C THR A 703 41.92 22.63 5.59
N LEU A 704 42.98 22.05 6.17
CA LEU A 704 44.36 22.54 6.03
C LEU A 704 44.93 22.40 4.61
N SER A 705 44.38 21.49 3.79
CA SER A 705 44.80 21.29 2.40
C SER A 705 44.23 22.32 1.41
N LEU A 706 43.21 23.10 1.82
CA LEU A 706 42.58 24.11 0.97
C LEU A 706 43.50 25.32 0.75
N LYS A 707 43.64 25.77 -0.49
CA LYS A 707 44.48 26.93 -0.87
C LYS A 707 44.07 28.23 -0.15
N ARG A 708 42.78 28.38 0.15
CA ARG A 708 42.24 29.53 0.90
C ARG A 708 42.68 29.59 2.36
N THR A 709 43.31 28.54 2.90
CA THR A 709 43.94 28.61 4.23
C THR A 709 45.29 29.32 4.22
N HIS A 710 45.84 29.75 3.08
CA HIS A 710 47.14 30.43 3.01
C HIS A 710 47.21 31.83 3.66
N ASN A 711 46.20 32.25 4.44
CA ASN A 711 46.43 33.27 5.46
C ASN A 711 47.35 32.66 6.55
N SER A 712 48.56 33.21 6.70
CA SER A 712 49.61 32.65 7.56
C SER A 712 49.22 32.53 9.04
N GLU A 713 48.22 33.27 9.51
CA GLU A 713 47.72 33.20 10.89
C GLU A 713 46.65 32.14 11.05
N LEU A 714 45.62 32.12 10.19
CA LEU A 714 44.58 31.08 10.22
C LEU A 714 45.19 29.67 10.04
N HIS A 715 46.10 29.50 9.08
CA HIS A 715 46.77 28.21 8.88
C HIS A 715 47.51 27.76 10.14
N ARG A 716 48.21 28.69 10.80
CA ARG A 716 48.98 28.42 12.01
C ARG A 716 48.07 28.03 13.18
N SER A 717 47.01 28.81 13.43
CA SER A 717 46.03 28.54 14.48
C SER A 717 45.33 27.18 14.27
N LEU A 718 44.98 26.85 13.03
CA LEU A 718 44.42 25.53 12.71
C LEU A 718 45.47 24.42 12.90
N GLN A 719 46.71 24.62 12.44
CA GLN A 719 47.76 23.61 12.60
C GLN A 719 48.10 23.34 14.08
N GLU A 720 48.06 24.36 14.93
CA GLU A 720 48.18 24.23 16.39
C GLU A 720 47.03 23.42 17.01
N LEU A 721 45.81 23.59 16.51
CA LEU A 721 44.65 22.78 16.92
C LEU A 721 44.75 21.34 16.44
N LYS A 722 45.23 21.12 15.20
CA LYS A 722 45.47 19.78 14.66
C LYS A 722 46.47 19.01 15.53
N ASN A 723 47.56 19.66 15.94
CA ASN A 723 48.60 19.03 16.76
C ASN A 723 48.12 18.62 18.17
N GLN A 724 46.97 19.15 18.62
CA GLN A 724 46.35 18.77 19.89
C GLN A 724 45.49 17.50 19.76
N LEU A 725 45.01 17.17 18.55
CA LEU A 725 44.19 15.98 18.32
C LEU A 725 45.03 14.70 18.51
N PRO A 726 44.42 13.61 19.02
CA PRO A 726 45.11 12.34 19.18
C PRO A 726 45.57 11.77 17.84
N ASP A 727 46.85 11.35 17.78
CA ASP A 727 47.54 10.96 16.56
C ASP A 727 47.01 9.63 16.00
N TYR A 728 46.45 9.67 14.78
CA TYR A 728 45.80 8.53 14.14
C TYR A 728 46.80 7.79 13.24
N LYS A 729 47.62 6.90 13.83
CA LYS A 729 48.52 6.06 13.03
C LYS A 729 47.77 4.83 12.50
N VAL A 730 47.56 4.81 11.19
CA VAL A 730 46.86 3.76 10.41
C VAL A 730 47.35 2.32 10.72
N ASP A 731 48.57 2.15 11.25
CA ASP A 731 49.20 0.85 11.52
C ASP A 731 49.21 0.40 13.00
N LYS A 732 48.52 1.10 13.92
CA LYS A 732 48.41 0.65 15.33
C LYS A 732 46.95 0.71 15.80
N LYS A 733 46.47 -0.37 16.42
CA LYS A 733 45.22 -0.36 17.22
C LYS A 733 45.30 0.83 18.17
N VAL A 734 44.46 1.83 17.94
CA VAL A 734 44.34 2.96 18.84
C VAL A 734 43.66 2.43 20.11
N ASP A 735 44.12 2.88 21.27
CA ASP A 735 43.48 2.55 22.54
C ASP A 735 42.17 3.35 22.63
N GLU A 736 41.04 2.68 22.37
CA GLU A 736 39.70 3.27 22.39
C GLU A 736 39.39 3.95 23.75
N GLU A 737 39.91 3.41 24.85
CA GLU A 737 39.72 3.99 26.18
C GLU A 737 40.49 5.31 26.33
N ALA A 738 41.71 5.38 25.79
CA ALA A 738 42.52 6.60 25.79
C ALA A 738 41.91 7.71 24.91
N LEU A 739 41.34 7.35 23.75
CA LEU A 739 40.60 8.29 22.88
C LEU A 739 39.37 8.84 23.58
N LYS A 740 38.59 7.96 24.21
CA LYS A 740 37.41 8.34 24.98
C LYS A 740 37.78 9.28 26.13
N TYR A 741 38.86 8.98 26.84
CA TYR A 741 39.39 9.83 27.90
C TYR A 741 39.87 11.19 27.38
N TRP A 742 40.50 11.24 26.20
CA TRP A 742 40.94 12.51 25.61
C TRP A 742 39.75 13.41 25.25
N TRP A 743 38.72 12.88 24.59
CA TRP A 743 37.52 13.65 24.21
C TRP A 743 36.71 14.10 25.43
N LEU A 744 36.70 13.31 26.50
CA LEU A 744 36.15 13.69 27.81
C LEU A 744 36.83 14.91 28.41
N GLU A 745 38.15 14.83 28.55
CA GLU A 745 38.91 15.81 29.30
C GLU A 745 39.17 17.09 28.48
N ASN A 746 39.36 16.94 27.16
CA ASN A 746 39.88 18.01 26.31
C ASN A 746 38.90 18.42 25.19
N GLY A 747 37.91 17.60 24.85
CA GLY A 747 37.07 17.79 23.67
C GLY A 747 36.29 19.10 23.66
N GLN A 748 35.66 19.44 24.79
CA GLN A 748 34.91 20.70 24.91
C GLN A 748 35.83 21.92 24.80
N VAL A 749 36.99 21.88 25.48
CA VAL A 749 37.99 22.96 25.42
C VAL A 749 38.55 23.11 24.01
N TRP A 750 38.81 22.00 23.32
CA TRP A 750 39.27 21.99 21.94
C TRP A 750 38.22 22.59 20.99
N ALA A 751 36.95 22.21 21.15
CA ALA A 751 35.84 22.74 20.35
C ALA A 751 35.67 24.25 20.54
N GLU A 752 35.78 24.77 21.77
CA GLU A 752 35.71 26.21 22.02
C GLU A 752 36.92 26.99 21.46
N LYS A 753 38.12 26.40 21.48
CA LYS A 753 39.28 26.99 20.79
C LYS A 753 39.07 27.03 19.28
N LEU A 754 38.55 25.95 18.68
CA LEU A 754 38.19 25.92 17.26
C LEU A 754 37.14 26.99 16.94
N ARG A 755 36.09 27.11 17.76
CA ARG A 755 35.08 28.16 17.64
C ARG A 755 35.70 29.55 17.66
N SER A 756 36.64 29.80 18.58
CA SER A 756 37.33 31.10 18.69
C SER A 756 38.11 31.44 17.40
N VAL A 757 38.85 30.47 16.85
CA VAL A 757 39.57 30.61 15.57
C VAL A 757 38.60 30.86 14.41
N MET A 758 37.45 30.18 14.39
CA MET A 758 36.40 30.38 13.39
C MET A 758 35.79 31.78 13.46
N ILE A 759 35.52 32.29 14.67
CA ILE A 759 34.97 33.63 14.87
C ILE A 759 35.99 34.69 14.43
N GLU A 760 37.25 34.58 14.86
CA GLU A 760 38.29 35.57 14.60
C GLU A 760 38.61 35.69 13.10
N HIS A 761 38.87 34.57 12.43
CA HIS A 761 39.39 34.59 11.07
C HIS A 761 38.33 34.46 9.98
N ARG A 762 37.16 33.89 10.32
CA ARG A 762 36.09 33.62 9.35
C ARG A 762 34.78 34.30 9.73
N ASN A 763 34.66 34.90 10.92
CA ASN A 763 33.41 35.47 11.43
C ASN A 763 32.28 34.45 11.36
N ILE A 764 32.47 33.19 11.80
CA ILE A 764 31.43 32.15 11.86
C ILE A 764 31.54 31.36 13.18
N GLY A 765 30.50 30.63 13.56
CA GLY A 765 30.49 29.80 14.77
C GLY A 765 30.03 30.51 16.04
N HIS A 766 29.41 31.70 15.90
CA HIS A 766 28.86 32.47 17.02
C HIS A 766 27.80 31.67 17.79
N ASP A 767 27.90 31.63 19.12
CA ASP A 767 26.81 31.14 19.95
C ASP A 767 25.77 32.24 20.15
N TRP A 768 24.73 32.21 19.33
CA TRP A 768 23.62 33.16 19.43
C TRP A 768 22.75 32.91 20.67
N GLN A 769 22.90 31.82 21.42
CA GLN A 769 22.09 31.53 22.61
C GLN A 769 20.58 31.57 22.33
N PHE A 770 20.13 30.95 21.24
CA PHE A 770 18.70 30.89 20.91
C PHE A 770 17.94 30.02 21.92
N SER A 771 16.77 30.49 22.32
CA SER A 771 15.79 29.67 23.07
C SER A 771 15.29 28.51 22.21
N GLU A 772 14.76 27.44 22.82
CA GLU A 772 14.17 26.32 22.08
C GLU A 772 13.01 26.75 21.16
N SER A 773 12.23 27.75 21.57
CA SER A 773 11.19 28.36 20.73
C SER A 773 11.78 29.07 19.51
N GLN A 774 12.89 29.80 19.67
CA GLN A 774 13.59 30.47 18.56
C GLN A 774 14.21 29.46 17.59
N LYS A 775 14.81 28.38 18.11
CA LYS A 775 15.34 27.29 17.27
C LYS A 775 14.23 26.64 16.44
N LYS A 776 13.07 26.35 17.05
CA LYS A 776 11.90 25.81 16.34
C LYS A 776 11.37 26.78 15.29
N LEU A 777 11.29 28.07 15.62
CA LEU A 777 10.83 29.10 14.71
C LEU A 777 11.77 29.28 13.51
N LEU A 778 13.09 29.24 13.75
CA LEU A 778 14.10 29.32 12.70
C LEU A 778 14.07 28.10 11.77
N GLN A 779 13.81 26.91 12.31
CA GLN A 779 13.57 25.70 11.51
C GLN A 779 12.32 25.83 10.65
N GLN A 780 11.20 26.32 11.21
CA GLN A 780 9.97 26.56 10.47
C GLN A 780 10.16 27.60 9.36
N TYR A 781 10.88 28.69 9.64
CA TYR A 781 11.23 29.71 8.65
C TYR A 781 12.05 29.14 7.50
N TYR A 782 13.03 28.30 7.81
CA TYR A 782 13.85 27.62 6.81
C TYR A 782 13.04 26.64 5.95
N ASP A 783 12.22 25.78 6.56
CA ASP A 783 11.36 24.83 5.85
C ASP A 783 10.34 25.54 4.96
N ALA A 784 9.81 26.68 5.42
CA ALA A 784 8.89 27.51 4.66
C ALA A 784 9.57 28.17 3.44
N ASN A 785 10.78 28.70 3.59
CA ASN A 785 11.57 29.22 2.45
C ASN A 785 11.94 28.11 1.46
N LYS A 786 12.26 26.91 1.94
CA LYS A 786 12.49 25.75 1.10
C LYS A 786 11.24 25.42 0.26
N LEU A 787 10.07 25.40 0.89
CA LEU A 787 8.81 25.18 0.19
C LEU A 787 8.51 26.28 -0.83
N LEU A 788 8.76 27.55 -0.49
CA LEU A 788 8.63 28.67 -1.42
C LEU A 788 9.46 28.48 -2.69
N VAL A 789 10.72 28.08 -2.53
CA VAL A 789 11.62 27.81 -3.66
C VAL A 789 11.19 26.57 -4.45
N ASP A 790 10.79 25.50 -3.77
CA ASP A 790 10.24 24.30 -4.43
C ASP A 790 8.99 24.67 -5.27
N CYS A 791 8.13 25.55 -4.75
CA CYS A 791 6.98 26.08 -5.46
C CYS A 791 7.38 26.95 -6.66
N LEU A 792 8.36 27.85 -6.50
CA LEU A 792 8.89 28.68 -7.58
C LEU A 792 9.43 27.84 -8.75
N ASN A 793 10.02 26.68 -8.44
CA ASN A 793 10.57 25.74 -9.43
C ASN A 793 9.53 24.89 -10.14
N ARG A 794 8.45 24.52 -9.45
CA ARG A 794 7.40 23.64 -9.98
C ARG A 794 6.22 24.39 -10.56
N SER A 795 6.18 25.70 -10.41
CA SER A 795 5.15 26.56 -10.99
C SER A 795 5.18 26.47 -12.51
N ARG A 796 4.02 26.27 -13.14
CA ARG A 796 3.90 26.30 -14.61
C ARG A 796 4.28 27.66 -15.20
N TYR A 797 3.96 28.72 -14.47
CA TYR A 797 4.26 30.10 -14.86
C TYR A 797 4.45 30.98 -13.63
N VAL A 798 5.51 31.78 -13.65
CA VAL A 798 5.80 32.87 -12.71
C VAL A 798 6.37 34.02 -13.53
N SER A 799 5.92 35.25 -13.30
CA SER A 799 6.51 36.42 -13.95
C SER A 799 7.97 36.61 -13.55
N ARG A 800 8.77 37.21 -14.43
CA ARG A 800 10.21 37.44 -14.18
C ARG A 800 10.39 38.39 -13.01
N GLU A 801 9.51 39.38 -12.91
CA GLU A 801 9.47 40.40 -11.87
C GLU A 801 9.27 39.76 -10.50
N VAL A 802 8.25 38.90 -10.33
CA VAL A 802 7.99 38.22 -9.06
C VAL A 802 9.08 37.22 -8.72
N ARG A 803 9.60 36.48 -9.71
CA ARG A 803 10.74 35.58 -9.50
C ARG A 803 11.95 36.35 -8.98
N GLN A 804 12.32 37.45 -9.63
CA GLN A 804 13.47 38.26 -9.24
C GLN A 804 13.26 38.89 -7.86
N GLU A 805 12.08 39.43 -7.58
CA GLU A 805 11.71 39.99 -6.27
C GLU A 805 11.90 38.95 -5.15
N ILE A 806 11.38 37.74 -5.32
CA ILE A 806 11.51 36.66 -4.33
C ILE A 806 12.97 36.23 -4.18
N GLU A 807 13.70 36.03 -5.28
CA GLU A 807 15.10 35.62 -5.25
C GLU A 807 15.99 36.67 -4.57
N ASP A 808 15.77 37.95 -4.81
CA ASP A 808 16.57 39.03 -4.22
C ASP A 808 16.28 39.21 -2.72
N THR A 809 15.02 39.00 -2.32
CA THR A 809 14.55 39.22 -0.94
C THR A 809 14.54 37.97 -0.07
N LEU A 810 14.95 36.81 -0.61
CA LEU A 810 15.00 35.55 0.12
C LEU A 810 16.01 35.65 1.28
N LEU A 811 15.57 35.21 2.47
CA LEU A 811 16.40 35.11 3.69
C LEU A 811 17.04 36.44 4.13
N LEU A 812 16.42 37.57 3.79
CA LEU A 812 16.81 38.88 4.29
C LEU A 812 16.15 39.19 5.64
N PRO A 813 16.80 40.03 6.48
CA PRO A 813 16.11 40.62 7.62
C PRO A 813 14.91 41.44 7.14
N VAL A 814 13.82 41.37 7.89
CA VAL A 814 12.58 42.09 7.63
C VAL A 814 12.72 43.46 8.29
N SER A 815 12.80 44.49 7.45
CA SER A 815 12.90 45.90 7.87
C SER A 815 11.57 46.45 8.35
#